data_AF-A0A8J6FZF4-F1
#
_entry.id   AF-A0A8J6FZF4-F1
#
_cell.length_a   1.000
_cell.length_b   1.000
_cell.length_c   1.000
_cell.angle_alpha   90.00
_cell.angle_beta   90.00
_cell.angle_gamma   90.00
#
_symmetry.space_group_name_H-M   'P 1'
#
loop_
_entity.id
_entity.type
_entity.pdbx_description
1 polymer ?
#
loop_
_entity_poly.entity_id
_entity_poly.type
_entity_poly.pdbx_seq_one_letter_code
_entity_poly.pdbx_strand_id
1 'polypeptide(L)'
;MVSIIVSAYYLYSGYKQESELSGRASEGDCGDLQHVPSRLMEVKRTMLSDASRTDPTVLVFVESQYSSLGQDIIMMLESIRFHYHTEIAPGKGDLPALTDNVKGKYILIIYENILKYINMDSWNRSLLDKYCVEYGVGIIGFHKTSEKNLQSFQFRGFPFSISGNLAVKDCCINPHSPLLRVTKSSKLDRGSLPGTDWTVFQINHSTYQPVIFAKVKTPENLSRPISKGALYATIIHDLGLQDGIQRVLFGNNLNFWLHKLILIDAISFLSGKRLTVSLDRYILVDIDDIFVGKEGTRMNTNDVKALLDTQNLLRAQITNFTFNLGFSGKFYHTGTEEEDEGDDLLLGSVDEFWWLPHMWSHMQPHLFHNESSLVEQMILNKKFALEHGIPTDMGYAVSPHHSGVYPVHVQLYEAWKKVWNIKITSTEEYPHLKPARYRRGFIHKNIMVLPRQTCGLFTHTIFYKEYPGGPQELDKSIHGGELFFTVVLNPISIFMTHLSNYGNDRLGLYTFVNLANFVHTWTNLRLHTLPPAQLAHKYFELFPDQKDPLWQNPCDDKRHRDIWSKEKTCDRLPKFLVIGPQKTVPSNVTSDFLFEKSANYFHSEEAPKRAASLVPKAKIITILIDPSDRAYSWYQHQRSHEDPTALKFSFYEVISAGPHAPWELRTLQKRCLVPGWYANHIERWLVYFPPFQMLIIDGQQLRSDPAAVMDEVQKFLGVSPHYNYSEALTFDSHKGFWCQLLEEGKTKCLGKSKGRKYPPMDSDSRAFLSSYYRDHNVELSKLLHRLGQPLPSWLRQELQKRKIRPKRQTEGCQSQRKRNTATAKAPRTAPGGGQRGGATGSDVSGGRSAEKLDLILRKECPGTNECLPCGRISKETSDNTGILVWDLFSSFRPTPLPPPIRVDACAAPETPKPIKVSNAGEGRKGHVGHALVAQALGKTSSGL
;
A
#
# COMPACT_ATOMS: atom_id res chain seq x y z
N MET A 1 3.52 32.74 -40.91
CA MET A 1 2.05 32.81 -41.08
C MET A 1 1.43 31.51 -41.58
N VAL A 2 1.76 30.97 -42.76
CA VAL A 2 1.06 29.76 -43.32
C VAL A 2 1.01 28.57 -42.35
N SER A 3 2.10 28.25 -41.63
CA SER A 3 2.13 27.17 -40.62
C SER A 3 1.21 27.40 -39.40
N ILE A 4 0.96 28.67 -39.05
CA ILE A 4 0.07 29.06 -37.94
C ILE A 4 -1.39 28.90 -38.37
N ILE A 5 -1.72 29.31 -39.59
CA ILE A 5 -3.07 29.15 -40.16
C ILE A 5 -3.41 27.67 -40.34
N VAL A 6 -2.47 26.82 -40.80
CA VAL A 6 -2.69 25.37 -40.90
C VAL A 6 -2.88 24.72 -39.52
N SER A 7 -2.15 25.16 -38.49
CA SER A 7 -2.29 24.60 -37.13
C SER A 7 -3.61 25.04 -36.48
N ALA A 8 -4.02 26.31 -36.64
CA ALA A 8 -5.33 26.80 -36.23
C ALA A 8 -6.47 26.11 -37.00
N TYR A 9 -6.30 25.84 -38.29
CA TYR A 9 -7.29 25.11 -39.10
C TYR A 9 -7.55 23.70 -38.56
N TYR A 10 -6.51 22.95 -38.16
CA TYR A 10 -6.72 21.61 -37.56
C TYR A 10 -7.31 21.66 -36.15
N LEU A 11 -6.97 22.66 -35.33
CA LEU A 11 -7.56 22.84 -33.99
C LEU A 11 -9.02 23.32 -34.03
N TYR A 12 -9.41 24.10 -35.04
CA TYR A 12 -10.76 24.67 -35.16
C TYR A 12 -11.71 23.87 -36.07
N SER A 13 -11.17 23.10 -37.03
CA SER A 13 -11.97 22.28 -37.97
C SER A 13 -12.23 20.85 -37.49
N GLY A 14 -11.66 20.44 -36.34
CA GLY A 14 -11.96 19.17 -35.68
C GLY A 14 -13.42 18.98 -35.25
N TYR A 15 -14.29 19.98 -35.48
CA TYR A 15 -15.70 19.98 -35.15
C TYR A 15 -16.62 20.24 -36.38
N LYS A 16 -16.32 19.62 -37.53
CA LYS A 16 -17.30 19.41 -38.60
C LYS A 16 -17.10 18.06 -39.28
N GLN A 17 -18.11 17.20 -39.18
CA GLN A 17 -18.14 15.91 -39.87
C GLN A 17 -18.52 16.16 -41.34
N GLU A 18 -17.53 16.27 -42.23
CA GLU A 18 -17.82 16.30 -43.66
C GLU A 18 -18.25 14.92 -44.16
N SER A 19 -19.49 14.87 -44.63
CA SER A 19 -20.10 13.71 -45.28
C SER A 19 -19.56 13.58 -46.71
N GLU A 20 -18.38 12.96 -46.87
CA GLU A 20 -17.97 12.48 -48.20
C GLU A 20 -18.93 11.38 -48.69
N LEU A 21 -19.64 11.67 -49.78
CA LEU A 21 -20.50 10.75 -50.51
C LEU A 21 -19.70 9.64 -51.19
N SER A 22 -19.25 8.64 -50.41
CA SER A 22 -18.79 7.36 -50.95
C SER A 22 -19.98 6.39 -51.13
N GLY A 23 -19.88 5.51 -52.14
CA GLY A 23 -21.00 4.74 -52.67
C GLY A 23 -21.83 3.97 -51.63
N ARG A 24 -23.16 4.09 -51.76
CA ARG A 24 -24.20 3.50 -50.90
C ARG A 24 -24.20 1.96 -50.93
N ALA A 25 -23.26 1.36 -50.20
CA ALA A 25 -23.34 -0.04 -49.75
C ALA A 25 -23.90 -0.05 -48.32
N SER A 26 -24.89 -0.89 -48.05
CA SER A 26 -25.59 -0.95 -46.75
C SER A 26 -24.63 -1.18 -45.59
N GLU A 27 -24.56 -0.24 -44.66
CA GLU A 27 -23.78 -0.34 -43.44
C GLU A 27 -24.40 -1.42 -42.53
N GLY A 28 -23.72 -2.55 -42.39
CA GLY A 28 -24.06 -3.53 -41.35
C GLY A 28 -23.46 -3.11 -40.02
N ASP A 29 -24.29 -2.85 -39.02
CA ASP A 29 -23.84 -2.73 -37.64
C ASP A 29 -23.38 -4.11 -37.14
N CYS A 30 -22.59 -4.19 -36.06
CA CYS A 30 -22.20 -5.50 -35.51
C CYS A 30 -23.41 -6.27 -34.90
N GLY A 31 -24.58 -5.64 -34.81
CA GLY A 31 -25.87 -6.28 -34.54
C GLY A 31 -26.57 -6.92 -35.74
N ASP A 32 -26.22 -6.57 -36.99
CA ASP A 32 -26.85 -7.12 -38.21
C ASP A 32 -26.30 -8.50 -38.62
N LEU A 33 -25.44 -9.08 -37.79
CA LEU A 33 -24.93 -10.45 -37.99
C LEU A 33 -26.08 -11.44 -37.77
N GLN A 34 -26.62 -11.91 -38.91
CA GLN A 34 -27.72 -12.88 -39.02
C GLN A 34 -27.77 -13.89 -37.87
N HIS A 35 -28.97 -14.05 -37.29
CA HIS A 35 -29.32 -15.04 -36.28
C HIS A 35 -28.45 -16.31 -36.30
N VAL A 36 -27.42 -16.33 -35.46
CA VAL A 36 -26.95 -17.59 -34.89
C VAL A 36 -28.13 -18.14 -34.09
N PRO A 37 -28.57 -19.40 -34.28
CA PRO A 37 -29.77 -19.93 -33.63
C PRO A 37 -29.53 -20.31 -32.16
N SER A 38 -28.86 -19.44 -31.41
CA SER A 38 -28.90 -19.43 -29.95
C SER A 38 -30.30 -19.00 -29.51
N ARG A 39 -31.21 -19.98 -29.41
CA ARG A 39 -32.35 -19.85 -28.50
C ARG A 39 -31.78 -19.41 -27.16
N LEU A 40 -32.16 -18.23 -26.69
CA LEU A 40 -31.87 -17.77 -25.34
C LEU A 40 -32.72 -18.61 -24.39
N MET A 41 -32.32 -19.87 -24.17
CA MET A 41 -32.79 -20.59 -22.99
C MET A 41 -32.36 -19.74 -21.80
N GLU A 42 -33.32 -19.42 -20.93
CA GLU A 42 -32.98 -18.93 -19.61
C GLU A 42 -31.93 -19.87 -19.03
N VAL A 43 -30.73 -19.35 -18.82
CA VAL A 43 -29.73 -20.04 -18.01
C VAL A 43 -30.38 -20.18 -16.66
N LYS A 44 -30.93 -21.36 -16.37
CA LYS A 44 -31.38 -21.75 -15.03
C LYS A 44 -30.28 -21.27 -14.10
N ARG A 45 -30.62 -20.41 -13.13
CA ARG A 45 -29.70 -19.96 -12.09
C ARG A 45 -29.18 -21.21 -11.39
N THR A 46 -28.04 -21.71 -11.85
CA THR A 46 -27.47 -22.97 -11.41
C THR A 46 -26.73 -22.66 -10.13
N MET A 47 -27.52 -22.57 -9.07
CA MET A 47 -27.20 -22.12 -7.73
C MET A 47 -26.56 -20.72 -7.67
N LEU A 48 -27.18 -19.84 -6.88
CA LEU A 48 -26.41 -18.83 -6.17
C LEU A 48 -25.40 -19.62 -5.32
N SER A 49 -24.14 -19.69 -5.76
CA SER A 49 -23.10 -20.33 -4.94
C SER A 49 -23.03 -19.55 -3.64
N ASP A 50 -23.20 -20.26 -2.52
CA ASP A 50 -23.13 -19.66 -1.20
C ASP A 50 -21.78 -18.94 -1.09
N ALA A 51 -21.84 -17.60 -0.95
CA ALA A 51 -20.69 -16.72 -1.05
C ALA A 51 -19.63 -16.98 0.05
N SER A 52 -19.97 -17.82 1.04
CA SER A 52 -19.05 -18.31 2.06
C SER A 52 -18.08 -19.42 1.57
N ARG A 53 -18.38 -20.14 0.48
CA ARG A 53 -17.68 -21.38 0.11
C ARG A 53 -16.28 -21.20 -0.49
N THR A 54 -15.93 -20.01 -1.00
CA THR A 54 -14.58 -19.72 -1.52
C THR A 54 -14.00 -18.42 -0.98
N ASP A 55 -12.68 -18.38 -0.76
CA ASP A 55 -11.95 -17.15 -0.50
C ASP A 55 -11.87 -16.24 -1.74
N PRO A 56 -11.92 -14.91 -1.59
CA PRO A 56 -11.90 -13.95 -2.70
C PRO A 56 -10.47 -13.75 -3.26
N THR A 57 -9.81 -14.86 -3.59
CA THR A 57 -8.44 -14.91 -4.09
C THR A 57 -8.41 -15.56 -5.48
N VAL A 58 -7.64 -14.97 -6.40
CA VAL A 58 -7.46 -15.48 -7.77
C VAL A 58 -6.21 -16.35 -7.83
N LEU A 59 -6.32 -17.58 -8.32
CA LEU A 59 -5.14 -18.42 -8.64
C LEU A 59 -4.65 -18.09 -10.05
N VAL A 60 -3.41 -17.67 -10.19
CA VAL A 60 -2.81 -17.28 -11.49
C VAL A 60 -1.68 -18.25 -11.82
N PHE A 61 -1.89 -19.10 -12.82
CA PHE A 61 -0.88 -19.98 -13.37
C PHE A 61 -0.08 -19.26 -14.46
N VAL A 62 1.20 -19.02 -14.16
CA VAL A 62 2.18 -18.36 -15.05
C VAL A 62 3.17 -19.38 -15.64
N GLU A 63 3.78 -19.05 -16.77
CA GLU A 63 4.84 -19.90 -17.36
C GLU A 63 6.19 -19.74 -16.67
N SER A 64 6.45 -18.56 -16.09
CA SER A 64 7.61 -18.30 -15.23
C SER A 64 7.34 -17.10 -14.31
N GLN A 65 8.23 -16.81 -13.36
CA GLN A 65 8.12 -15.61 -12.51
C GLN A 65 8.27 -14.29 -13.30
N TYR A 66 8.79 -14.34 -14.54
CA TYR A 66 9.15 -13.17 -15.34
C TYR A 66 8.41 -13.10 -16.69
N SER A 67 7.39 -13.93 -16.89
CA SER A 67 6.65 -13.97 -18.15
C SER A 67 5.79 -12.72 -18.33
N SER A 68 5.87 -12.08 -19.50
CA SER A 68 5.30 -10.75 -19.74
C SER A 68 3.78 -10.71 -19.51
N LEU A 69 3.04 -11.71 -19.99
CA LEU A 69 1.58 -11.74 -19.84
C LEU A 69 1.19 -12.10 -18.40
N GLY A 70 1.93 -12.98 -17.74
CA GLY A 70 1.79 -13.24 -16.30
C GLY A 70 1.94 -11.94 -15.48
N GLN A 71 2.97 -11.15 -15.76
CA GLN A 71 3.21 -9.85 -15.13
C GLN A 71 2.12 -8.81 -15.48
N ASP A 72 1.61 -8.78 -16.71
CA ASP A 72 0.48 -7.91 -17.07
C ASP A 72 -0.81 -8.28 -16.32
N ILE A 73 -1.11 -9.57 -16.18
CA ILE A 73 -2.25 -10.08 -15.40
C ILE A 73 -2.10 -9.70 -13.92
N ILE A 74 -0.92 -9.92 -13.34
CA ILE A 74 -0.61 -9.54 -11.96
C ILE A 74 -0.77 -8.03 -11.76
N MET A 75 -0.21 -7.21 -12.65
CA MET A 75 -0.32 -5.75 -12.59
C MET A 75 -1.78 -5.27 -12.63
N MET A 76 -2.64 -5.91 -13.44
CA MET A 76 -4.07 -5.62 -13.47
C MET A 76 -4.75 -5.95 -12.13
N LEU A 77 -4.49 -7.13 -11.57
CA LEU A 77 -5.03 -7.58 -10.28
C LEU A 77 -4.57 -6.68 -9.11
N GLU A 78 -3.30 -6.29 -9.09
CA GLU A 78 -2.74 -5.33 -8.12
C GLU A 78 -3.43 -3.97 -8.20
N SER A 79 -3.63 -3.44 -9.42
CA SER A 79 -4.20 -2.11 -9.64
C SER A 79 -5.66 -2.02 -9.18
N ILE A 80 -6.45 -3.09 -9.39
CA ILE A 80 -7.84 -3.21 -8.89
C ILE A 80 -7.92 -3.77 -7.47
N ARG A 81 -6.78 -4.03 -6.82
CA ARG A 81 -6.63 -4.50 -5.43
C ARG A 81 -7.33 -5.84 -5.13
N PHE A 82 -7.32 -6.77 -6.09
CA PHE A 82 -7.80 -8.14 -5.87
C PHE A 82 -6.67 -9.02 -5.36
N HIS A 83 -6.96 -9.83 -4.34
CA HIS A 83 -6.00 -10.80 -3.81
C HIS A 83 -5.74 -11.89 -4.84
N TYR A 84 -4.48 -12.26 -5.00
CA TYR A 84 -4.06 -13.29 -5.94
C TYR A 84 -2.98 -14.19 -5.33
N HIS A 85 -2.84 -15.39 -5.90
CA HIS A 85 -1.77 -16.33 -5.63
C HIS A 85 -1.18 -16.76 -6.97
N THR A 86 0.13 -16.62 -7.15
CA THR A 86 0.83 -16.99 -8.39
C THR A 86 1.52 -18.32 -8.24
N GLU A 87 1.32 -19.20 -9.21
CA GLU A 87 1.96 -20.51 -9.29
C GLU A 87 2.55 -20.75 -10.67
N ILE A 88 3.71 -21.38 -10.75
CA ILE A 88 4.28 -21.79 -12.03
C ILE A 88 3.50 -23.02 -12.51
N ALA A 89 2.89 -22.93 -13.69
CA ALA A 89 2.00 -23.97 -14.21
C ALA A 89 2.68 -25.36 -14.23
N PRO A 90 2.23 -26.33 -13.41
CA PRO A 90 2.93 -27.59 -13.24
C PRO A 90 2.88 -28.41 -14.53
N GLY A 91 4.05 -28.72 -15.10
CA GLY A 91 4.15 -29.58 -16.29
C GLY A 91 3.93 -31.07 -15.99
N LYS A 92 4.39 -31.51 -14.81
CA LYS A 92 4.18 -32.86 -14.21
C LYS A 92 4.19 -32.80 -12.67
N GLY A 93 4.03 -31.61 -12.09
CA GLY A 93 4.05 -31.40 -10.64
C GLY A 93 2.65 -31.49 -10.03
N ASP A 94 2.58 -31.53 -8.71
CA ASP A 94 1.30 -31.45 -7.99
C ASP A 94 0.68 -30.05 -8.12
N LEU A 95 -0.66 -30.00 -8.10
CA LEU A 95 -1.39 -28.74 -7.96
C LEU A 95 -1.21 -28.14 -6.55
N PRO A 96 -1.25 -26.80 -6.40
CA PRO A 96 -1.37 -26.17 -5.09
C PRO A 96 -2.64 -26.66 -4.37
N ALA A 97 -2.63 -26.65 -3.04
CA ALA A 97 -3.80 -27.01 -2.26
C ALA A 97 -4.98 -26.11 -2.62
N LEU A 98 -6.03 -26.68 -3.23
CA LEU A 98 -7.20 -25.93 -3.71
C LEU A 98 -8.22 -25.63 -2.60
N THR A 99 -8.18 -26.38 -1.49
CA THR A 99 -9.07 -26.23 -0.34
C THR A 99 -8.31 -26.01 0.96
N ASP A 100 -8.98 -25.39 1.92
CA ASP A 100 -8.65 -25.43 3.35
C ASP A 100 -9.86 -26.03 4.09
N ASN A 101 -9.69 -27.23 4.65
CA ASN A 101 -10.77 -28.03 5.22
C ASN A 101 -11.93 -28.22 4.21
N VAL A 102 -13.06 -27.52 4.39
CA VAL A 102 -14.27 -27.60 3.55
C VAL A 102 -14.43 -26.36 2.65
N LYS A 103 -13.54 -25.37 2.76
CA LYS A 103 -13.60 -24.11 2.01
C LYS A 103 -12.64 -24.14 0.82
N GLY A 104 -13.05 -23.63 -0.33
CA GLY A 104 -12.17 -23.42 -1.47
C GLY A 104 -11.29 -22.18 -1.30
N LYS A 105 -10.00 -22.28 -1.62
CA LYS A 105 -9.06 -21.16 -1.45
C LYS A 105 -9.12 -20.13 -2.57
N TYR A 106 -9.75 -20.46 -3.70
CA TYR A 106 -9.73 -19.63 -4.90
C TYR A 106 -11.12 -19.49 -5.50
N ILE A 107 -11.52 -18.25 -5.80
CA ILE A 107 -12.81 -17.93 -6.44
C ILE A 107 -12.73 -17.96 -7.98
N LEU A 108 -11.53 -17.82 -8.53
CA LEU A 108 -11.26 -17.73 -9.96
C LEU A 108 -9.87 -18.31 -10.25
N ILE A 109 -9.72 -18.95 -11.41
CA ILE A 109 -8.42 -19.42 -11.91
C ILE A 109 -8.10 -18.75 -13.23
N ILE A 110 -6.87 -18.24 -13.39
CA ILE A 110 -6.38 -17.63 -14.62
C ILE A 110 -5.14 -18.40 -15.10
N TYR A 111 -5.13 -18.79 -16.37
CA TYR A 111 -3.98 -19.39 -17.05
C TYR A 111 -3.39 -18.42 -18.06
N GLU A 112 -2.13 -18.01 -17.86
CA GLU A 112 -1.33 -17.29 -18.88
C GLU A 112 -1.21 -18.10 -20.18
N ASN A 113 -1.19 -19.42 -20.09
CA ASN A 113 -1.23 -20.32 -21.22
C ASN A 113 -2.23 -21.44 -20.98
N ILE A 114 -3.41 -21.37 -21.61
CA ILE A 114 -4.48 -22.36 -21.47
C ILE A 114 -4.06 -23.77 -21.92
N LEU A 115 -2.99 -23.91 -22.73
CA LEU A 115 -2.45 -25.22 -23.08
C LEU A 115 -1.96 -26.00 -21.86
N LYS A 116 -1.57 -25.34 -20.76
CA LYS A 116 -1.18 -26.00 -19.51
C LYS A 116 -2.35 -26.72 -18.85
N TYR A 117 -3.56 -26.16 -18.95
CA TYR A 117 -4.81 -26.77 -18.50
C TYR A 117 -5.34 -27.85 -19.46
N ILE A 118 -5.18 -27.64 -20.77
CA ILE A 118 -5.63 -28.59 -21.81
C ILE A 118 -4.75 -29.86 -21.82
N ASN A 119 -3.43 -29.70 -21.66
CA ASN A 119 -2.46 -30.79 -21.69
C ASN A 119 -2.06 -31.29 -20.29
N MET A 120 -2.78 -30.87 -19.24
CA MET A 120 -2.63 -31.38 -17.87
C MET A 120 -2.86 -32.89 -17.84
N ASP A 121 -2.17 -33.61 -16.96
CA ASP A 121 -2.43 -35.04 -16.75
C ASP A 121 -3.86 -35.27 -16.23
N SER A 122 -4.41 -36.46 -16.48
CA SER A 122 -5.80 -36.76 -16.18
C SER A 122 -6.15 -36.71 -14.68
N TRP A 123 -5.18 -36.91 -13.79
CA TRP A 123 -5.41 -36.91 -12.35
C TRP A 123 -5.55 -35.48 -11.83
N ASN A 124 -4.54 -34.63 -12.04
CA ASN A 124 -4.58 -33.22 -11.69
C ASN A 124 -5.75 -32.52 -12.39
N ARG A 125 -6.01 -32.85 -13.66
CA ARG A 125 -7.13 -32.28 -14.41
C ARG A 125 -8.48 -32.66 -13.80
N SER A 126 -8.67 -33.93 -13.42
CA SER A 126 -9.91 -34.36 -12.77
C SER A 126 -10.11 -33.73 -11.39
N LEU A 127 -9.02 -33.54 -10.61
CA LEU A 127 -9.06 -32.85 -9.33
C LEU A 127 -9.48 -31.38 -9.49
N LEU A 128 -8.89 -30.68 -10.46
CA LEU A 128 -9.18 -29.28 -10.76
C LEU A 128 -10.60 -29.09 -11.30
N ASP A 129 -11.03 -29.94 -12.25
CA ASP A 129 -12.37 -29.86 -12.83
C ASP A 129 -13.43 -30.15 -11.76
N LYS A 130 -13.19 -31.13 -10.87
CA LYS A 130 -14.05 -31.38 -9.71
C LYS A 130 -14.12 -30.15 -8.79
N TYR A 131 -12.99 -29.52 -8.47
CA TYR A 131 -12.97 -28.30 -7.66
C TYR A 131 -13.80 -27.17 -8.32
N CYS A 132 -13.63 -26.95 -9.61
CA CYS A 132 -14.38 -25.95 -10.37
C CYS A 132 -15.89 -26.19 -10.34
N VAL A 133 -16.34 -27.43 -10.55
CA VAL A 133 -17.77 -27.79 -10.47
C VAL A 133 -18.31 -27.72 -9.05
N GLU A 134 -17.57 -28.22 -8.06
CA GLU A 134 -18.03 -28.31 -6.67
C GLU A 134 -18.15 -26.93 -6.00
N TYR A 135 -17.27 -25.98 -6.35
CA TYR A 135 -17.21 -24.63 -5.76
C TYR A 135 -17.71 -23.52 -6.69
N GLY A 136 -18.07 -23.84 -7.94
CA GLY A 136 -18.56 -22.86 -8.94
C GLY A 136 -17.48 -21.91 -9.44
N VAL A 137 -16.24 -22.39 -9.59
CA VAL A 137 -15.07 -21.58 -9.95
C VAL A 137 -14.86 -21.59 -11.47
N GLY A 138 -14.88 -20.40 -12.07
CA GLY A 138 -14.62 -20.21 -13.50
C GLY A 138 -13.13 -20.16 -13.85
N ILE A 139 -12.83 -20.26 -15.15
CA ILE A 139 -11.45 -20.22 -15.67
C ILE A 139 -11.29 -19.11 -16.73
N ILE A 140 -10.26 -18.28 -16.60
CA ILE A 140 -9.79 -17.40 -17.70
C ILE A 140 -8.55 -18.03 -18.32
N GLY A 141 -8.48 -18.07 -19.64
CA GLY A 141 -7.37 -18.68 -20.37
C GLY A 141 -6.88 -17.81 -21.51
N PHE A 142 -5.58 -17.63 -21.61
CA PHE A 142 -4.96 -16.98 -22.77
C PHE A 142 -4.33 -18.03 -23.69
N HIS A 143 -4.45 -17.85 -25.00
CA HIS A 143 -3.72 -18.60 -26.01
C HIS A 143 -3.08 -17.65 -27.01
N LYS A 144 -1.79 -17.86 -27.24
CA LYS A 144 -0.98 -17.17 -28.24
C LYS A 144 -0.18 -18.21 -28.99
N THR A 145 -0.26 -18.21 -30.31
CA THR A 145 0.50 -19.16 -31.14
C THR A 145 1.95 -18.68 -31.28
N SER A 146 2.90 -19.62 -31.19
CA SER A 146 4.35 -19.34 -31.23
C SER A 146 5.08 -19.98 -32.41
N GLU A 147 4.49 -21.00 -33.04
CA GLU A 147 5.08 -21.68 -34.20
C GLU A 147 4.79 -20.90 -35.49
N LYS A 148 5.79 -20.71 -36.37
CA LYS A 148 5.66 -19.87 -37.58
C LYS A 148 4.69 -20.38 -38.66
N ASN A 149 4.18 -21.60 -38.55
CA ASN A 149 3.31 -22.20 -39.56
C ASN A 149 1.84 -21.87 -39.28
N LEU A 150 1.12 -21.39 -40.31
CA LEU A 150 -0.35 -21.35 -40.25
C LEU A 150 -0.89 -22.78 -40.27
N GLN A 151 -1.31 -23.26 -39.11
CA GLN A 151 -2.06 -24.49 -38.97
C GLN A 151 -3.32 -24.23 -38.14
N SER A 152 -4.44 -24.80 -38.59
CA SER A 152 -5.66 -24.84 -37.80
C SER A 152 -5.66 -26.12 -36.98
N PHE A 153 -5.90 -25.98 -35.68
CA PHE A 153 -5.91 -27.08 -34.72
C PHE A 153 -7.21 -27.06 -33.93
N GLN A 154 -7.66 -28.23 -33.48
CA GLN A 154 -8.73 -28.36 -32.50
C GLN A 154 -8.10 -28.62 -31.12
N PHE A 155 -8.52 -27.88 -30.09
CA PHE A 155 -8.12 -28.19 -28.72
C PHE A 155 -8.75 -29.51 -28.28
N ARG A 156 -7.94 -30.41 -27.71
CA ARG A 156 -8.40 -31.72 -27.24
C ARG A 156 -9.51 -31.54 -26.19
N GLY A 157 -10.68 -32.09 -26.46
CA GLY A 157 -11.86 -31.99 -25.59
C GLY A 157 -12.78 -30.80 -25.85
N PHE A 158 -12.47 -29.92 -26.81
CA PHE A 158 -13.26 -28.72 -27.12
C PHE A 158 -13.85 -28.78 -28.55
N PRO A 159 -15.13 -28.40 -28.76
CA PRO A 159 -15.81 -28.49 -30.06
C PRO A 159 -15.61 -27.23 -30.93
N PHE A 160 -14.41 -26.63 -30.91
CA PHE A 160 -14.07 -25.48 -31.75
C PHE A 160 -12.64 -25.61 -32.31
N SER A 161 -12.43 -25.04 -33.49
CA SER A 161 -11.11 -24.96 -34.12
C SER A 161 -10.49 -23.58 -33.85
N ILE A 162 -9.17 -23.54 -33.73
CA ILE A 162 -8.39 -22.29 -33.68
C ILE A 162 -7.58 -22.12 -34.97
N SER A 163 -7.23 -20.88 -35.29
CA SER A 163 -6.24 -20.53 -36.32
C SER A 163 -5.32 -19.44 -35.79
N GLY A 164 -4.01 -19.70 -35.78
CA GLY A 164 -2.98 -18.84 -35.19
C GLY A 164 -2.16 -18.04 -36.18
N ASN A 165 -1.31 -17.13 -35.66
CA ASN A 165 -0.40 -16.26 -36.42
C ASN A 165 -1.09 -15.40 -37.48
N LEU A 166 -2.25 -14.85 -37.13
CA LEU A 166 -3.01 -13.97 -37.99
C LEU A 166 -2.73 -12.50 -37.64
N ALA A 167 -2.66 -11.65 -38.65
CA ALA A 167 -2.83 -10.22 -38.49
C ALA A 167 -4.31 -9.90 -38.61
N VAL A 168 -4.88 -9.14 -37.67
CA VAL A 168 -6.31 -8.79 -37.67
C VAL A 168 -6.52 -7.27 -37.73
N LYS A 169 -7.72 -6.87 -38.12
CA LYS A 169 -8.18 -5.48 -38.22
C LYS A 169 -9.68 -5.39 -37.94
N ASP A 170 -10.19 -4.18 -37.78
CA ASP A 170 -11.62 -3.86 -37.73
C ASP A 170 -12.38 -4.72 -36.69
N CYS A 171 -12.29 -4.36 -35.41
CA CYS A 171 -12.87 -5.17 -34.31
C CYS A 171 -14.17 -4.58 -33.74
N CYS A 172 -15.03 -5.45 -33.20
CA CYS A 172 -16.22 -5.02 -32.47
C CYS A 172 -16.61 -6.00 -31.35
N ILE A 173 -17.37 -5.49 -30.39
CA ILE A 173 -17.81 -6.19 -29.20
C ILE A 173 -19.21 -6.74 -29.45
N ASN A 174 -19.49 -7.99 -29.04
CA ASN A 174 -20.83 -8.56 -29.07
C ASN A 174 -21.73 -7.87 -28.02
N PRO A 175 -22.74 -7.06 -28.39
CA PRO A 175 -23.58 -6.33 -27.42
C PRO A 175 -24.44 -7.26 -26.56
N HIS A 176 -24.62 -8.52 -26.96
CA HIS A 176 -25.38 -9.52 -26.22
C HIS A 176 -24.51 -10.39 -25.29
N SER A 177 -23.21 -10.08 -25.16
CA SER A 177 -22.33 -10.81 -24.24
C SER A 177 -22.69 -10.49 -22.77
N PRO A 178 -23.03 -11.49 -21.93
CA PRO A 178 -23.41 -11.27 -20.54
C PRO A 178 -22.23 -10.89 -19.63
N LEU A 179 -20.99 -10.94 -20.17
CA LEU A 179 -19.79 -10.50 -19.46
C LEU A 179 -19.74 -8.98 -19.28
N LEU A 180 -20.28 -8.23 -20.24
CA LEU A 180 -20.07 -6.78 -20.34
C LEU A 180 -20.65 -6.04 -19.13
N ARG A 181 -19.81 -5.26 -18.45
CA ARG A 181 -20.22 -4.48 -17.28
C ARG A 181 -19.51 -3.13 -17.23
N VAL A 182 -18.19 -3.11 -17.14
CA VAL A 182 -17.36 -1.91 -17.30
C VAL A 182 -17.29 -1.56 -18.77
N THR A 183 -17.11 -2.55 -19.64
CA THR A 183 -17.06 -2.36 -21.10
C THR A 183 -18.45 -2.02 -21.64
N LYS A 184 -18.52 -1.00 -22.50
CA LYS A 184 -19.72 -0.64 -23.26
C LYS A 184 -19.56 -1.17 -24.68
N SER A 185 -20.59 -1.82 -25.22
CA SER A 185 -20.63 -2.15 -26.63
C SER A 185 -20.70 -0.84 -27.43
N SER A 186 -19.65 -0.57 -28.19
CA SER A 186 -19.46 0.63 -29.01
C SER A 186 -19.34 0.22 -30.48
N LYS A 187 -19.35 1.21 -31.39
CA LYS A 187 -19.25 1.02 -32.83
C LYS A 187 -17.93 0.30 -33.22
N LEU A 188 -17.92 -0.27 -34.42
CA LEU A 188 -16.74 -0.92 -35.03
C LEU A 188 -15.47 -0.05 -34.90
N ASP A 189 -14.48 -0.55 -34.16
CA ASP A 189 -13.14 0.04 -34.07
C ASP A 189 -12.39 -0.28 -35.36
N ARG A 190 -12.22 0.72 -36.23
CA ARG A 190 -11.64 0.55 -37.57
C ARG A 190 -10.13 0.72 -37.53
N GLY A 191 -9.40 -0.17 -38.19
CA GLY A 191 -7.95 -0.10 -38.28
C GLY A 191 -7.23 -1.37 -37.87
N SER A 192 -5.90 -1.29 -37.82
CA SER A 192 -5.02 -2.43 -37.56
C SER A 192 -4.90 -2.71 -36.07
N LEU A 193 -5.16 -3.96 -35.66
CA LEU A 193 -4.85 -4.38 -34.28
C LEU A 193 -3.34 -4.66 -34.14
N PRO A 194 -2.78 -4.54 -32.92
CA PRO A 194 -1.34 -4.68 -32.69
C PRO A 194 -0.87 -6.13 -32.90
N GLY A 195 0.25 -6.31 -33.61
CA GLY A 195 0.89 -7.61 -33.84
C GLY A 195 0.29 -8.43 -34.99
N THR A 196 0.91 -9.58 -35.24
CA THR A 196 0.53 -10.56 -36.29
C THR A 196 0.43 -11.99 -35.74
N ASP A 197 0.34 -12.09 -34.42
CA ASP A 197 0.42 -13.32 -33.62
C ASP A 197 -0.95 -13.68 -33.01
N TRP A 198 -2.03 -13.19 -33.61
CA TRP A 198 -3.39 -13.44 -33.14
C TRP A 198 -3.84 -14.86 -33.42
N THR A 199 -4.53 -15.43 -32.44
CA THR A 199 -5.39 -16.59 -32.58
C THR A 199 -6.82 -16.11 -32.79
N VAL A 200 -7.52 -16.71 -33.75
CA VAL A 200 -8.98 -16.59 -33.89
C VAL A 200 -9.66 -17.93 -33.65
N PHE A 201 -10.84 -17.89 -33.05
CA PHE A 201 -11.67 -19.04 -32.75
C PHE A 201 -12.77 -19.21 -33.80
N GLN A 202 -12.90 -20.42 -34.34
CA GLN A 202 -13.97 -20.84 -35.25
C GLN A 202 -14.96 -21.69 -34.45
N ILE A 203 -16.01 -21.04 -33.95
CA ILE A 203 -17.10 -21.68 -33.21
C ILE A 203 -18.19 -22.10 -34.19
N ASN A 204 -18.59 -23.37 -34.15
CA ASN A 204 -19.84 -23.86 -34.74
C ASN A 204 -20.61 -24.70 -33.70
N HIS A 205 -20.74 -24.17 -32.48
CA HIS A 205 -21.35 -24.85 -31.35
C HIS A 205 -22.06 -23.87 -30.41
N SER A 206 -23.29 -24.16 -30.01
CA SER A 206 -24.16 -23.24 -29.25
C SER A 206 -23.77 -23.02 -27.79
N THR A 207 -22.82 -23.80 -27.25
CA THR A 207 -22.31 -23.65 -25.88
C THR A 207 -21.21 -22.58 -25.75
N TYR A 208 -20.80 -21.97 -26.86
CA TYR A 208 -19.79 -20.92 -26.89
C TYR A 208 -20.36 -19.64 -27.50
N GLN A 209 -20.13 -18.51 -26.83
CA GLN A 209 -20.55 -17.19 -27.28
C GLN A 209 -19.32 -16.33 -27.63
N PRO A 210 -19.19 -15.81 -28.86
CA PRO A 210 -18.19 -14.79 -29.19
C PRO A 210 -18.37 -13.52 -28.35
N VAL A 211 -17.28 -12.94 -27.89
CA VAL A 211 -17.26 -11.70 -27.07
C VAL A 211 -16.68 -10.52 -27.85
N ILE A 212 -15.55 -10.74 -28.54
CA ILE A 212 -14.98 -9.80 -29.51
C ILE A 212 -14.86 -10.50 -30.86
N PHE A 213 -15.21 -9.79 -31.92
CA PHE A 213 -14.95 -10.16 -33.31
C PHE A 213 -13.86 -9.28 -33.93
N ALA A 214 -13.09 -9.82 -34.88
CA ALA A 214 -12.20 -9.04 -35.74
C ALA A 214 -12.14 -9.64 -37.16
N LYS A 215 -11.77 -8.83 -38.16
CA LYS A 215 -11.52 -9.28 -39.55
C LYS A 215 -10.06 -9.70 -39.70
N VAL A 216 -9.83 -10.83 -40.36
CA VAL A 216 -8.46 -11.27 -40.69
C VAL A 216 -7.92 -10.47 -41.88
N LYS A 217 -6.70 -9.94 -41.78
CA LYS A 217 -5.95 -9.40 -42.92
C LYS A 217 -5.41 -10.59 -43.73
N THR A 218 -5.94 -10.81 -44.93
CA THR A 218 -5.47 -11.89 -45.83
C THR A 218 -4.06 -11.58 -46.35
N PRO A 219 -3.05 -12.45 -46.12
CA PRO A 219 -1.86 -12.53 -46.96
C PRO A 219 -2.26 -13.04 -48.35
N GLU A 220 -1.57 -12.60 -49.40
CA GLU A 220 -1.95 -12.89 -50.80
C GLU A 220 -1.72 -14.37 -51.22
N ASN A 221 -1.00 -15.15 -50.41
CA ASN A 221 -0.50 -16.49 -50.76
C ASN A 221 -1.03 -17.65 -49.87
N LEU A 222 -2.31 -17.62 -49.44
CA LEU A 222 -2.90 -18.72 -48.64
C LEU A 222 -4.04 -19.45 -49.36
N SER A 223 -3.92 -20.78 -49.42
CA SER A 223 -4.76 -21.69 -50.20
C SER A 223 -5.80 -22.47 -49.36
N ARG A 224 -6.41 -21.85 -48.34
CA ARG A 224 -7.41 -22.48 -47.44
C ARG A 224 -8.44 -21.48 -46.85
N PRO A 225 -9.57 -21.91 -46.25
CA PRO A 225 -10.87 -21.26 -46.39
C PRO A 225 -11.16 -20.12 -45.39
N ILE A 226 -10.25 -19.17 -45.24
CA ILE A 226 -10.54 -17.92 -44.51
C ILE A 226 -11.28 -16.99 -45.46
N SER A 227 -12.61 -16.95 -45.37
CA SER A 227 -13.46 -16.06 -46.18
C SER A 227 -13.03 -14.60 -46.01
N LYS A 228 -12.62 -13.97 -47.13
CA LYS A 228 -12.09 -12.61 -47.15
C LYS A 228 -13.16 -11.62 -46.67
N GLY A 229 -12.87 -10.91 -45.58
CA GLY A 229 -13.79 -9.94 -44.96
C GLY A 229 -14.73 -10.51 -43.90
N ALA A 230 -14.75 -11.82 -43.66
CA ALA A 230 -15.52 -12.42 -42.57
C ALA A 230 -14.96 -12.02 -41.19
N LEU A 231 -15.86 -11.96 -40.20
CA LEU A 231 -15.55 -11.72 -38.79
C LEU A 231 -15.27 -13.06 -38.09
N TYR A 232 -14.19 -13.11 -37.32
CA TYR A 232 -13.81 -14.25 -36.49
C TYR A 232 -13.71 -13.82 -35.03
N ALA A 233 -14.03 -14.73 -34.10
CA ALA A 233 -13.96 -14.40 -32.68
C ALA A 233 -12.50 -14.36 -32.21
N THR A 234 -12.11 -13.31 -31.49
CA THR A 234 -10.80 -13.19 -30.81
C THR A 234 -10.89 -13.38 -29.30
N ILE A 235 -12.10 -13.29 -28.72
CA ILE A 235 -12.42 -13.72 -27.37
C ILE A 235 -13.73 -14.53 -27.41
N ILE A 236 -13.77 -15.65 -26.68
CA ILE A 236 -14.95 -16.51 -26.57
C ILE A 236 -15.30 -16.82 -25.11
N HIS A 237 -16.59 -16.95 -24.83
CA HIS A 237 -17.15 -17.38 -23.54
C HIS A 237 -17.73 -18.79 -23.68
N ASP A 238 -17.11 -19.75 -23.00
CA ASP A 238 -17.65 -21.08 -22.76
C ASP A 238 -18.71 -21.00 -21.65
N LEU A 239 -19.96 -21.32 -21.99
CA LEU A 239 -21.09 -21.26 -21.06
C LEU A 239 -21.06 -22.39 -20.01
N GLY A 240 -20.10 -23.33 -20.09
CA GLY A 240 -19.98 -24.46 -19.17
C GLY A 240 -21.09 -25.51 -19.31
N LEU A 241 -21.85 -25.48 -20.41
CA LEU A 241 -23.01 -26.36 -20.61
C LEU A 241 -22.63 -27.82 -20.88
N GLN A 242 -21.35 -28.12 -21.15
CA GLN A 242 -20.87 -29.47 -21.44
C GLN A 242 -20.28 -30.17 -20.21
N ASP A 243 -19.58 -29.45 -19.33
CA ASP A 243 -18.83 -30.00 -18.19
C ASP A 243 -19.05 -29.26 -16.86
N GLY A 244 -19.91 -28.24 -16.84
CA GLY A 244 -20.24 -27.45 -15.65
C GLY A 244 -19.30 -26.29 -15.36
N ILE A 245 -18.27 -26.03 -16.18
CA ILE A 245 -17.23 -25.04 -15.89
C ILE A 245 -17.27 -23.90 -16.91
N GLN A 246 -17.60 -22.69 -16.46
CA GLN A 246 -17.58 -21.50 -17.32
C GLN A 246 -16.16 -21.00 -17.58
N ARG A 247 -15.88 -20.59 -18.82
CA ARG A 247 -14.54 -20.14 -19.22
C ARG A 247 -14.56 -18.93 -20.13
N VAL A 248 -13.58 -18.04 -20.00
CA VAL A 248 -13.35 -16.96 -20.98
C VAL A 248 -11.97 -17.12 -21.59
N LEU A 249 -11.91 -17.30 -22.90
CA LEU A 249 -10.67 -17.60 -23.64
C LEU A 249 -10.28 -16.44 -24.56
N PHE A 250 -9.04 -15.98 -24.41
CA PHE A 250 -8.44 -14.87 -25.16
C PHE A 250 -7.48 -15.38 -26.22
N GLY A 251 -7.61 -14.89 -27.46
CA GLY A 251 -6.79 -15.28 -28.60
C GLY A 251 -5.48 -14.50 -28.79
N ASN A 252 -5.17 -13.55 -27.90
CA ASN A 252 -3.85 -12.92 -27.80
C ASN A 252 -3.65 -12.39 -26.35
N ASN A 253 -2.47 -11.83 -26.07
CA ASN A 253 -2.12 -11.24 -24.78
C ASN A 253 -2.86 -9.92 -24.48
N LEU A 254 -2.45 -9.22 -23.42
CA LEU A 254 -3.05 -7.96 -22.96
C LEU A 254 -2.48 -6.70 -23.63
N ASN A 255 -1.69 -6.82 -24.71
CA ASN A 255 -1.18 -5.64 -25.43
C ASN A 255 -2.29 -4.83 -26.10
N PHE A 256 -3.40 -5.47 -26.48
CA PHE A 256 -4.57 -4.78 -27.01
C PHE A 256 -5.44 -4.27 -25.85
N TRP A 257 -5.71 -2.96 -25.83
CA TRP A 257 -6.38 -2.29 -24.71
C TRP A 257 -7.75 -2.90 -24.37
N LEU A 258 -8.54 -3.29 -25.37
CA LEU A 258 -9.87 -3.86 -25.15
C LEU A 258 -9.81 -5.25 -24.46
N HIS A 259 -8.72 -6.01 -24.63
CA HIS A 259 -8.54 -7.26 -23.85
C HIS A 259 -8.41 -6.98 -22.35
N LYS A 260 -7.80 -5.85 -21.95
CA LYS A 260 -7.71 -5.46 -20.52
C LYS A 260 -9.09 -5.11 -19.95
N LEU A 261 -9.98 -4.49 -20.72
CA LEU A 261 -11.37 -4.23 -20.31
C LEU A 261 -12.16 -5.54 -20.17
N ILE A 262 -12.12 -6.42 -21.17
CA ILE A 262 -12.82 -7.70 -21.12
C ILE A 262 -12.25 -8.60 -20.00
N LEU A 263 -10.97 -8.48 -19.63
CA LEU A 263 -10.42 -9.17 -18.46
C LEU A 263 -11.08 -8.72 -17.15
N ILE A 264 -11.26 -7.41 -16.93
CA ILE A 264 -11.96 -6.87 -15.75
C ILE A 264 -13.40 -7.41 -15.69
N ASP A 265 -14.08 -7.41 -16.83
CA ASP A 265 -15.46 -7.89 -16.94
C ASP A 265 -15.57 -9.41 -16.75
N ALA A 266 -14.66 -10.20 -17.33
CA ALA A 266 -14.58 -11.64 -17.13
C ALA A 266 -14.31 -12.03 -15.67
N ILE A 267 -13.39 -11.33 -14.98
CA ILE A 267 -13.14 -11.51 -13.54
C ILE A 267 -14.41 -11.20 -12.74
N SER A 268 -15.09 -10.09 -13.05
CA SER A 268 -16.34 -9.70 -12.37
C SER A 268 -17.49 -10.67 -12.65
N PHE A 269 -17.56 -11.28 -13.82
CA PHE A 269 -18.62 -12.22 -14.18
C PHE A 269 -18.38 -13.59 -13.54
N LEU A 270 -17.22 -14.20 -13.78
CA LEU A 270 -16.89 -15.56 -13.32
C LEU A 270 -16.72 -15.66 -11.80
N SER A 271 -16.46 -14.55 -11.10
CA SER A 271 -16.47 -14.50 -9.63
C SER A 271 -17.87 -14.31 -9.01
N GLY A 272 -18.95 -14.38 -9.80
CA GLY A 272 -20.31 -14.14 -9.31
C GLY A 272 -20.51 -12.71 -8.80
N LYS A 273 -19.78 -11.73 -9.34
CA LYS A 273 -19.72 -10.33 -8.90
C LYS A 273 -19.14 -10.11 -7.49
N ARG A 274 -18.37 -11.06 -6.96
CA ARG A 274 -17.63 -10.90 -5.69
C ARG A 274 -16.29 -10.18 -5.88
N LEU A 275 -15.67 -10.29 -7.05
CA LEU A 275 -14.48 -9.50 -7.43
C LEU A 275 -14.87 -8.43 -8.45
N THR A 276 -15.37 -7.30 -7.95
CA THR A 276 -16.03 -6.28 -8.78
C THR A 276 -15.66 -4.86 -8.36
N VAL A 277 -15.22 -4.04 -9.32
CA VAL A 277 -15.00 -2.59 -9.13
C VAL A 277 -16.29 -1.80 -9.32
N SER A 278 -16.45 -0.65 -8.65
CA SER A 278 -17.58 0.26 -8.91
C SER A 278 -17.64 0.72 -10.38
N LEU A 279 -18.78 1.22 -10.84
CA LEU A 279 -18.87 1.97 -12.11
C LEU A 279 -18.63 3.47 -11.93
N ASP A 280 -18.71 3.99 -10.70
CA ASP A 280 -18.41 5.40 -10.43
C ASP A 280 -16.91 5.66 -10.37
N ARG A 281 -16.48 6.77 -10.97
CA ARG A 281 -15.12 7.30 -10.92
C ARG A 281 -15.16 8.75 -10.49
N TYR A 282 -14.27 9.12 -9.59
CA TYR A 282 -14.13 10.49 -9.12
C TYR A 282 -12.86 11.09 -9.69
N ILE A 283 -13.00 12.18 -10.43
CA ILE A 283 -11.92 12.90 -11.10
C ILE A 283 -11.85 14.30 -10.52
N LEU A 284 -10.64 14.69 -10.12
CA LEU A 284 -10.26 16.06 -9.80
C LEU A 284 -9.06 16.43 -10.68
N VAL A 285 -9.05 17.64 -11.22
CA VAL A 285 -7.93 18.17 -12.01
C VAL A 285 -7.42 19.42 -11.32
N ASP A 286 -6.25 19.27 -10.72
CA ASP A 286 -5.55 20.34 -10.01
C ASP A 286 -4.52 20.96 -10.99
N ILE A 287 -4.67 22.26 -11.25
CA ILE A 287 -3.78 23.09 -12.07
C ILE A 287 -2.87 23.86 -11.14
N ASP A 288 -1.66 23.34 -10.90
CA ASP A 288 -0.65 24.01 -10.09
C ASP A 288 0.01 25.16 -10.86
N ASP A 289 0.93 25.89 -10.22
CA ASP A 289 1.73 26.96 -10.82
C ASP A 289 0.92 28.17 -11.38
N ILE A 290 -0.30 28.41 -10.88
CA ILE A 290 -1.05 29.64 -11.22
C ILE A 290 -0.23 30.87 -10.79
N PHE A 291 -0.06 31.78 -11.74
CA PHE A 291 0.86 32.91 -11.77
C PHE A 291 2.37 32.61 -11.88
N VAL A 292 2.86 31.38 -11.75
CA VAL A 292 4.32 31.08 -11.67
C VAL A 292 5.01 31.00 -13.04
N GLY A 293 4.25 30.79 -14.12
CA GLY A 293 4.78 30.57 -15.47
C GLY A 293 5.70 31.69 -15.98
N LYS A 294 6.70 31.33 -16.80
CA LYS A 294 7.58 32.33 -17.44
C LYS A 294 6.84 33.04 -18.57
N GLU A 295 7.25 34.26 -18.88
CA GLU A 295 6.85 35.01 -20.08
C GLU A 295 6.83 34.12 -21.34
N GLY A 296 5.75 34.18 -22.10
CA GLY A 296 5.49 33.35 -23.29
C GLY A 296 5.00 31.93 -23.00
N THR A 297 4.85 31.55 -21.73
CA THR A 297 4.32 30.24 -21.30
C THR A 297 3.06 30.34 -20.45
N ARG A 298 2.54 31.55 -20.21
CA ARG A 298 1.36 31.79 -19.39
C ARG A 298 0.07 31.67 -20.22
N MET A 299 -1.07 31.79 -19.54
CA MET A 299 -2.37 31.90 -20.19
C MET A 299 -2.65 33.36 -20.52
N ASN A 300 -2.99 33.67 -21.77
CA ASN A 300 -3.59 34.97 -22.11
C ASN A 300 -5.12 34.93 -21.98
N THR A 301 -5.80 36.06 -22.20
CA THR A 301 -7.27 36.16 -22.10
C THR A 301 -8.04 35.14 -22.96
N ASN A 302 -7.50 34.68 -24.11
CA ASN A 302 -8.16 33.68 -24.94
C ASN A 302 -8.00 32.26 -24.38
N ASP A 303 -6.92 31.99 -23.64
CA ASP A 303 -6.67 30.71 -22.99
C ASP A 303 -7.58 30.53 -21.78
N VAL A 304 -7.76 31.60 -20.99
CA VAL A 304 -8.67 31.63 -19.83
C VAL A 304 -10.14 31.47 -20.27
N LYS A 305 -10.56 32.11 -21.37
CA LYS A 305 -11.88 31.87 -21.97
C LYS A 305 -12.07 30.41 -22.37
N ALA A 306 -11.07 29.82 -23.04
CA ALA A 306 -11.12 28.41 -23.44
C ALA A 306 -11.12 27.44 -22.24
N LEU A 307 -10.48 27.79 -21.13
CA LEU A 307 -10.53 27.05 -19.87
C LEU A 307 -11.96 27.02 -19.29
N LEU A 308 -12.64 28.18 -19.25
CA LEU A 308 -14.04 28.30 -18.82
C LEU A 308 -15.01 27.55 -19.75
N ASP A 309 -14.87 27.72 -21.07
CA ASP A 309 -15.69 27.01 -22.06
C ASP A 309 -15.51 25.49 -21.97
N THR A 310 -14.26 25.03 -21.79
CA THR A 310 -13.94 23.61 -21.65
C THR A 310 -14.42 23.05 -20.32
N GLN A 311 -14.39 23.82 -19.23
CA GLN A 311 -15.00 23.44 -17.97
C GLN A 311 -16.50 23.15 -18.14
N ASN A 312 -17.22 24.00 -18.88
CA ASN A 312 -18.63 23.81 -19.19
C ASN A 312 -18.88 22.61 -20.13
N LEU A 313 -18.00 22.36 -21.11
CA LEU A 313 -18.04 21.15 -21.94
C LEU A 313 -17.85 19.87 -21.09
N LEU A 314 -16.87 19.88 -20.18
CA LEU A 314 -16.59 18.74 -19.30
C LEU A 314 -17.72 18.49 -18.28
N ARG A 315 -18.42 19.53 -17.80
CA ARG A 315 -19.62 19.40 -16.94
C ARG A 315 -20.73 18.56 -17.60
N ALA A 316 -20.79 18.46 -18.92
CA ALA A 316 -21.75 17.60 -19.64
C ALA A 316 -21.41 16.09 -19.60
N GLN A 317 -20.16 15.72 -19.29
CA GLN A 317 -19.68 14.33 -19.27
C GLN A 317 -19.20 13.87 -17.89
N ILE A 318 -18.78 14.82 -17.04
CA ILE A 318 -18.29 14.62 -15.69
C ILE A 318 -19.16 15.46 -14.75
N THR A 319 -19.99 14.81 -13.92
CA THR A 319 -20.94 15.51 -13.06
C THR A 319 -20.23 16.43 -12.07
N ASN A 320 -20.66 17.69 -11.99
CA ASN A 320 -20.11 18.76 -11.14
C ASN A 320 -18.63 19.13 -11.43
N PHE A 321 -18.13 18.89 -12.64
CA PHE A 321 -16.75 19.21 -12.99
C PHE A 321 -16.38 20.68 -12.74
N THR A 322 -15.27 20.89 -12.04
CA THR A 322 -14.68 22.20 -11.73
C THR A 322 -13.16 22.03 -11.64
N PHE A 323 -12.40 22.90 -12.29
CA PHE A 323 -10.94 22.95 -12.17
C PHE A 323 -10.52 23.57 -10.83
N ASN A 324 -9.38 23.12 -10.31
CA ASN A 324 -8.89 23.52 -9.00
C ASN A 324 -7.49 24.16 -9.13
N LEU A 325 -7.37 25.45 -8.81
CA LEU A 325 -6.27 26.33 -9.20
C LEU A 325 -5.30 26.55 -8.03
N GLY A 326 -4.06 26.10 -8.22
CA GLY A 326 -2.95 26.21 -7.27
C GLY A 326 -2.11 27.45 -7.46
N PHE A 327 -2.33 28.48 -6.64
CA PHE A 327 -1.74 29.82 -6.87
C PHE A 327 -0.56 30.18 -5.95
N SER A 328 0.39 30.91 -6.55
CA SER A 328 1.53 31.55 -5.87
C SER A 328 1.52 33.06 -6.18
N GLY A 329 0.86 33.85 -5.34
CA GLY A 329 0.53 35.26 -5.65
C GLY A 329 1.72 36.22 -5.84
N LYS A 330 2.97 35.80 -5.54
CA LYS A 330 4.17 36.62 -5.76
C LYS A 330 4.41 36.96 -7.23
N PHE A 331 3.92 36.11 -8.13
CA PHE A 331 4.20 36.16 -9.56
C PHE A 331 3.01 36.63 -10.40
N TYR A 332 1.97 37.15 -9.74
CA TYR A 332 0.89 37.89 -10.40
C TYR A 332 1.47 39.12 -11.09
N HIS A 333 1.05 39.39 -12.34
CA HIS A 333 1.59 40.44 -13.21
C HIS A 333 3.12 40.36 -13.39
N THR A 334 3.55 39.26 -14.02
CA THR A 334 4.96 39.02 -14.37
C THR A 334 5.16 38.42 -15.77
N GLY A 335 4.15 38.51 -16.64
CA GLY A 335 4.17 38.09 -18.04
C GLY A 335 4.32 39.26 -19.03
N THR A 336 3.83 39.04 -20.26
CA THR A 336 3.53 40.14 -21.20
C THR A 336 2.20 40.82 -20.83
N GLU A 337 1.90 41.96 -21.47
CA GLU A 337 0.62 42.68 -21.30
C GLU A 337 -0.59 41.75 -21.53
N GLU A 338 -0.56 40.90 -22.57
CA GLU A 338 -1.65 39.97 -22.88
C GLU A 338 -1.73 38.76 -21.92
N GLU A 339 -0.61 38.39 -21.28
CA GLU A 339 -0.57 37.36 -20.23
C GLU A 339 -1.07 37.91 -18.89
N ASP A 340 -0.74 39.18 -18.57
CA ASP A 340 -1.18 39.87 -17.36
C ASP A 340 -2.68 40.23 -17.41
N GLU A 341 -3.22 40.57 -18.59
CA GLU A 341 -4.67 40.59 -18.82
C GLU A 341 -5.32 39.20 -18.61
N GLY A 342 -4.57 38.12 -18.88
CA GLY A 342 -4.99 36.75 -18.62
C GLY A 342 -5.08 36.45 -17.12
N ASP A 343 -4.07 36.86 -16.36
CA ASP A 343 -4.08 36.82 -14.89
C ASP A 343 -5.28 37.59 -14.31
N ASP A 344 -5.58 38.78 -14.84
CA ASP A 344 -6.74 39.58 -14.44
C ASP A 344 -8.07 38.89 -14.75
N LEU A 345 -8.19 38.24 -15.91
CA LEU A 345 -9.40 37.50 -16.27
C LEU A 345 -9.61 36.25 -15.39
N LEU A 346 -8.53 35.61 -14.92
CA LEU A 346 -8.63 34.54 -13.91
C LEU A 346 -9.17 35.06 -12.59
N LEU A 347 -8.67 36.21 -12.11
CA LEU A 347 -9.13 36.83 -10.86
C LEU A 347 -10.55 37.42 -10.98
N GLY A 348 -10.93 37.93 -12.15
CA GLY A 348 -12.30 38.29 -12.48
C GLY A 348 -13.27 37.11 -12.55
N SER A 349 -12.76 35.87 -12.56
CA SER A 349 -13.53 34.62 -12.67
C SER A 349 -13.39 33.71 -11.44
N VAL A 350 -13.02 34.27 -10.27
CA VAL A 350 -12.72 33.49 -9.04
C VAL A 350 -13.84 32.50 -8.66
N ASP A 351 -15.10 32.90 -8.76
CA ASP A 351 -16.26 32.07 -8.36
C ASP A 351 -16.54 30.88 -9.29
N GLU A 352 -15.95 30.85 -10.51
CA GLU A 352 -16.08 29.72 -11.44
C GLU A 352 -15.11 28.56 -11.14
N PHE A 353 -14.15 28.76 -10.24
CA PHE A 353 -13.08 27.82 -9.96
C PHE A 353 -12.98 27.43 -8.47
N TRP A 354 -12.36 26.29 -8.20
CA TRP A 354 -11.83 26.02 -6.86
C TRP A 354 -10.39 26.50 -6.76
N TRP A 355 -9.95 26.84 -5.56
CA TRP A 355 -8.64 27.42 -5.31
C TRP A 355 -7.93 26.71 -4.16
N LEU A 356 -6.61 26.53 -4.32
CA LEU A 356 -5.72 25.97 -3.30
C LEU A 356 -4.44 26.82 -3.19
N PRO A 357 -3.88 27.03 -1.99
CA PRO A 357 -2.64 27.78 -1.83
C PRO A 357 -1.42 26.92 -2.22
N HIS A 358 -0.53 27.47 -3.06
CA HIS A 358 0.68 26.79 -3.55
C HIS A 358 2.00 27.44 -3.07
N MET A 359 1.96 28.07 -1.88
CA MET A 359 3.02 28.92 -1.28
C MET A 359 3.23 30.26 -2.00
N TRP A 360 3.66 31.30 -1.27
CA TRP A 360 3.86 32.65 -1.86
C TRP A 360 4.91 32.68 -2.97
N SER A 361 6.14 32.25 -2.66
CA SER A 361 7.27 32.31 -3.61
C SER A 361 7.46 31.02 -4.44
N HIS A 362 6.46 30.13 -4.53
CA HIS A 362 6.61 28.78 -5.10
C HIS A 362 7.81 27.99 -4.51
N MET A 363 8.19 28.27 -3.25
CA MET A 363 9.36 27.64 -2.62
C MET A 363 9.01 26.30 -1.96
N GLN A 364 9.84 25.29 -2.23
CA GLN A 364 9.73 23.93 -1.72
C GLN A 364 9.87 23.89 -0.19
N PRO A 365 8.87 23.38 0.58
CA PRO A 365 8.89 23.43 2.04
C PRO A 365 10.10 22.81 2.74
N HIS A 366 10.75 21.78 2.17
CA HIS A 366 11.90 21.12 2.81
C HIS A 366 13.17 21.99 2.90
N LEU A 367 13.20 23.11 2.15
CA LEU A 367 14.27 24.11 2.19
C LEU A 367 14.17 25.05 3.40
N PHE A 368 13.04 25.05 4.10
CA PHE A 368 12.85 25.82 5.32
C PHE A 368 13.19 24.98 6.54
N HIS A 369 13.94 25.57 7.46
CA HIS A 369 14.40 24.91 8.69
C HIS A 369 13.48 25.24 9.88
N ASN A 370 12.92 26.44 9.88
CA ASN A 370 12.05 27.00 10.91
C ASN A 370 10.57 27.01 10.46
N GLU A 371 9.64 26.76 11.39
CA GLU A 371 8.20 26.91 11.14
C GLU A 371 7.84 28.37 10.81
N SER A 372 8.50 29.34 11.48
CA SER A 372 8.17 30.77 11.35
C SER A 372 8.25 31.28 9.92
N SER A 373 9.29 30.94 9.15
CA SER A 373 9.43 31.43 7.77
C SER A 373 8.50 30.72 6.78
N LEU A 374 8.10 29.47 7.05
CA LEU A 374 6.98 28.84 6.32
C LEU A 374 5.67 29.58 6.60
N VAL A 375 5.40 29.92 7.86
CA VAL A 375 4.22 30.68 8.28
C VAL A 375 4.21 32.08 7.65
N GLU A 376 5.32 32.80 7.61
CA GLU A 376 5.46 34.10 6.93
C GLU A 376 5.13 34.00 5.43
N GLN A 377 5.71 33.03 4.71
CA GLN A 377 5.39 32.80 3.29
C GLN A 377 3.93 32.43 3.09
N MET A 378 3.33 31.64 3.98
CA MET A 378 1.91 31.29 3.89
C MET A 378 0.99 32.48 4.18
N ILE A 379 1.35 33.37 5.11
CA ILE A 379 0.59 34.59 5.44
C ILE A 379 0.60 35.55 4.25
N LEU A 380 1.71 35.73 3.55
CA LEU A 380 1.78 36.57 2.34
C LEU A 380 0.82 36.05 1.25
N ASN A 381 0.83 34.74 0.97
CA ASN A 381 -0.09 34.15 -0.01
C ASN A 381 -1.55 34.24 0.44
N LYS A 382 -1.82 34.18 1.75
CA LYS A 382 -3.19 34.34 2.29
C LYS A 382 -3.67 35.78 2.23
N LYS A 383 -2.78 36.74 2.44
CA LYS A 383 -3.09 38.17 2.30
C LYS A 383 -3.47 38.47 0.84
N PHE A 384 -2.66 38.03 -0.13
CA PHE A 384 -2.98 38.15 -1.56
C PHE A 384 -4.35 37.54 -1.90
N ALA A 385 -4.67 36.36 -1.36
CA ALA A 385 -5.96 35.71 -1.58
C ALA A 385 -7.13 36.57 -1.08
N LEU A 386 -7.02 37.14 0.14
CA LEU A 386 -8.04 38.02 0.72
C LEU A 386 -8.18 39.34 -0.05
N GLU A 387 -7.10 39.88 -0.60
CA GLU A 387 -7.10 41.12 -1.39
C GLU A 387 -7.79 40.94 -2.75
N HIS A 388 -7.74 39.74 -3.34
CA HIS A 388 -8.34 39.41 -4.65
C HIS A 388 -9.57 38.50 -4.56
N GLY A 389 -10.19 38.38 -3.38
CA GLY A 389 -11.44 37.63 -3.18
C GLY A 389 -11.34 36.10 -3.25
N ILE A 390 -10.15 35.53 -3.38
CA ILE A 390 -9.93 34.08 -3.49
C ILE A 390 -10.35 33.37 -2.19
N PRO A 391 -11.20 32.32 -2.23
CA PRO A 391 -11.62 31.56 -1.05
C PRO A 391 -10.44 31.00 -0.24
N THR A 392 -10.47 31.14 1.09
CA THR A 392 -9.37 30.74 1.98
C THR A 392 -9.70 29.61 2.96
N ASP A 393 -10.90 29.04 2.87
CA ASP A 393 -11.48 28.06 3.81
C ASP A 393 -11.71 26.66 3.19
N MET A 394 -11.37 26.46 1.90
CA MET A 394 -11.46 25.19 1.17
C MET A 394 -10.74 24.01 1.86
N GLY A 395 -9.76 24.29 2.73
CA GLY A 395 -9.10 23.29 3.58
C GLY A 395 -8.22 22.28 2.83
N TYR A 396 -7.95 22.51 1.54
CA TYR A 396 -7.08 21.73 0.67
C TYR A 396 -5.87 22.56 0.26
N ALA A 397 -4.68 21.95 0.26
CA ALA A 397 -3.45 22.58 -0.24
C ALA A 397 -2.52 21.56 -0.88
N VAL A 398 -1.66 22.03 -1.77
CA VAL A 398 -0.56 21.26 -2.35
C VAL A 398 0.70 22.09 -2.19
N SER A 399 1.81 21.49 -1.76
CA SER A 399 3.10 22.17 -1.69
C SER A 399 3.83 22.11 -3.05
N PRO A 400 4.61 23.13 -3.42
CA PRO A 400 5.53 23.09 -4.56
C PRO A 400 6.32 21.79 -4.66
N HIS A 401 6.28 21.14 -5.84
CA HIS A 401 6.91 19.84 -6.11
C HIS A 401 6.53 18.70 -5.12
N HIS A 402 5.39 18.80 -4.43
CA HIS A 402 4.97 17.89 -3.35
C HIS A 402 5.97 17.77 -2.17
N SER A 403 6.96 18.65 -2.12
CA SER A 403 8.04 18.67 -1.14
C SER A 403 7.51 18.77 0.29
N GLY A 404 7.80 17.77 1.11
CA GLY A 404 7.44 17.76 2.52
C GLY A 404 6.04 17.22 2.81
N VAL A 405 5.20 16.96 1.80
CA VAL A 405 4.00 16.10 1.97
C VAL A 405 4.48 14.68 2.21
N TYR A 406 5.33 14.18 1.32
CA TYR A 406 6.07 12.94 1.50
C TYR A 406 7.46 13.01 0.80
N PRO A 407 8.58 12.67 1.47
CA PRO A 407 8.68 12.34 2.89
C PRO A 407 8.26 13.51 3.79
N VAL A 408 7.61 13.20 4.92
CA VAL A 408 6.97 14.22 5.77
C VAL A 408 7.99 15.22 6.32
N HIS A 409 7.74 16.50 6.02
CA HIS A 409 8.36 17.65 6.68
C HIS A 409 7.37 18.21 7.71
N VAL A 410 7.69 18.06 9.00
CA VAL A 410 6.72 18.19 10.09
C VAL A 410 6.23 19.64 10.25
N GLN A 411 7.10 20.62 9.98
CA GLN A 411 6.81 22.04 10.07
C GLN A 411 5.78 22.49 9.02
N LEU A 412 5.74 21.83 7.83
CA LEU A 412 4.73 22.12 6.79
C LEU A 412 3.31 21.86 7.31
N TYR A 413 3.10 20.70 7.94
CA TYR A 413 1.78 20.29 8.46
C TYR A 413 1.29 21.19 9.61
N GLU A 414 2.19 21.76 10.42
CA GLU A 414 1.79 22.71 11.47
C GLU A 414 1.52 24.11 10.90
N ALA A 415 2.39 24.62 10.01
CA ALA A 415 2.19 25.91 9.35
C ALA A 415 0.88 25.94 8.55
N TRP A 416 0.58 24.85 7.83
CA TRP A 416 -0.67 24.68 7.07
C TRP A 416 -1.93 24.75 7.95
N LYS A 417 -1.95 24.09 9.10
CA LYS A 417 -3.07 24.23 10.05
C LYS A 417 -3.20 25.65 10.57
N LYS A 418 -2.07 26.22 11.00
CA LYS A 418 -2.00 27.52 11.68
C LYS A 418 -2.45 28.68 10.80
N VAL A 419 -2.07 28.68 9.52
CA VAL A 419 -2.39 29.79 8.60
C VAL A 419 -3.65 29.52 7.78
N TRP A 420 -3.83 28.29 7.29
CA TRP A 420 -4.85 27.95 6.29
C TRP A 420 -5.91 26.95 6.77
N ASN A 421 -5.81 26.42 7.99
CA ASN A 421 -6.71 25.37 8.51
C ASN A 421 -6.81 24.15 7.57
N ILE A 422 -5.70 23.78 6.92
CA ILE A 422 -5.67 22.66 5.98
C ILE A 422 -6.01 21.35 6.70
N LYS A 423 -6.90 20.58 6.06
CA LYS A 423 -7.31 19.24 6.47
C LYS A 423 -6.97 18.19 5.42
N ILE A 424 -6.72 18.59 4.17
CA ILE A 424 -6.46 17.68 3.05
C ILE A 424 -5.26 18.16 2.22
N THR A 425 -4.48 17.22 1.70
CA THR A 425 -3.45 17.48 0.67
C THR A 425 -3.34 16.28 -0.26
N SER A 426 -2.55 16.36 -1.32
CA SER A 426 -2.29 15.24 -2.23
C SER A 426 -0.82 15.13 -2.60
N THR A 427 -0.39 13.93 -2.99
CA THR A 427 0.96 13.67 -3.51
C THR A 427 1.01 12.42 -4.38
N GLU A 428 1.85 12.47 -5.41
CA GLU A 428 2.25 11.34 -6.23
C GLU A 428 3.43 10.54 -5.62
N GLU A 429 4.06 11.05 -4.56
CA GLU A 429 5.31 10.53 -3.99
C GLU A 429 5.12 9.33 -3.06
N TYR A 430 3.91 9.09 -2.53
CA TYR A 430 3.67 8.10 -1.48
C TYR A 430 3.02 6.79 -2.00
N PRO A 431 3.58 5.60 -1.70
CA PRO A 431 4.84 5.35 -1.00
C PRO A 431 6.08 5.60 -1.85
N HIS A 432 5.94 5.61 -3.19
CA HIS A 432 6.95 5.96 -4.18
C HIS A 432 6.28 6.58 -5.41
N LEU A 433 7.05 7.37 -6.18
CA LEU A 433 6.61 7.91 -7.48
C LEU A 433 6.24 6.80 -8.47
N LYS A 434 7.00 5.69 -8.50
CA LYS A 434 6.76 4.54 -9.37
C LYS A 434 6.93 3.21 -8.62
N PRO A 435 6.16 2.16 -8.96
CA PRO A 435 5.05 2.16 -9.93
C PRO A 435 3.78 2.80 -9.34
N ALA A 436 3.02 3.52 -10.15
CA ALA A 436 1.88 4.33 -9.70
C ALA A 436 0.77 3.49 -9.02
N ARG A 437 0.62 2.21 -9.38
CA ARG A 437 -0.38 1.29 -8.80
C ARG A 437 -0.22 1.02 -7.30
N TYR A 438 0.96 1.28 -6.71
CA TYR A 438 1.18 1.18 -5.27
C TYR A 438 0.87 2.48 -4.51
N ARG A 439 0.54 3.58 -5.21
CA ARG A 439 0.16 4.84 -4.57
C ARG A 439 -1.11 4.66 -3.74
N ARG A 440 -1.12 5.28 -2.56
CA ARG A 440 -2.22 5.22 -1.60
C ARG A 440 -2.32 6.51 -0.80
N GLY A 441 -3.42 6.70 -0.09
CA GLY A 441 -3.53 7.75 0.91
C GLY A 441 -2.85 7.40 2.24
N PHE A 442 -2.79 8.38 3.13
CA PHE A 442 -2.52 8.23 4.56
C PHE A 442 -3.05 9.42 5.35
N ILE A 443 -3.18 9.30 6.67
CA ILE A 443 -3.51 10.41 7.55
C ILE A 443 -2.28 10.73 8.40
N HIS A 444 -1.81 11.98 8.36
CA HIS A 444 -0.74 12.45 9.24
C HIS A 444 -1.15 13.74 9.94
N LYS A 445 -1.04 13.77 11.27
CA LYS A 445 -1.40 14.93 12.10
C LYS A 445 -2.82 15.46 11.82
N ASN A 446 -3.78 14.58 11.58
CA ASN A 446 -5.17 14.89 11.20
C ASN A 446 -5.34 15.60 9.84
N ILE A 447 -4.30 15.58 8.99
CA ILE A 447 -4.40 15.94 7.58
C ILE A 447 -4.51 14.66 6.75
N MET A 448 -5.53 14.58 5.91
CA MET A 448 -5.78 13.52 4.95
C MET A 448 -4.92 13.73 3.70
N VAL A 449 -4.00 12.82 3.43
CA VAL A 449 -3.15 12.83 2.24
C VAL A 449 -3.71 11.86 1.21
N LEU A 450 -4.01 12.34 0.01
CA LEU A 450 -4.57 11.57 -1.10
C LEU A 450 -3.52 11.26 -2.17
N PRO A 451 -3.58 10.09 -2.84
CA PRO A 451 -2.64 9.77 -3.91
C PRO A 451 -2.99 10.59 -5.17
N ARG A 452 -2.01 11.33 -5.70
CA ARG A 452 -2.12 12.09 -6.96
C ARG A 452 -1.59 11.27 -8.15
N GLN A 453 -2.12 11.54 -9.33
CA GLN A 453 -1.90 10.81 -10.58
C GLN A 453 -1.23 11.73 -11.61
N THR A 454 -0.38 11.13 -12.44
CA THR A 454 0.32 11.80 -13.54
C THR A 454 -0.44 11.57 -14.83
N CYS A 455 -0.68 12.60 -15.64
CA CYS A 455 -1.39 12.49 -16.92
C CYS A 455 -0.49 12.53 -18.17
N GLY A 456 0.83 12.50 -18.00
CA GLY A 456 1.80 12.61 -19.11
C GLY A 456 2.14 14.04 -19.53
N LEU A 457 1.45 15.04 -18.98
CA LEU A 457 1.78 16.46 -19.16
C LEU A 457 2.77 16.91 -18.07
N PHE A 458 3.89 17.51 -18.48
CA PHE A 458 4.88 18.12 -17.58
C PHE A 458 4.86 19.65 -17.74
N THR A 459 5.50 20.38 -16.83
CA THR A 459 5.61 21.86 -16.88
C THR A 459 6.20 22.42 -18.18
N HIS A 460 7.05 21.64 -18.86
CA HIS A 460 7.66 21.99 -20.16
C HIS A 460 6.91 21.42 -21.37
N THR A 461 5.82 20.68 -21.16
CA THR A 461 4.99 20.09 -22.21
C THR A 461 3.92 21.11 -22.60
N ILE A 462 4.31 22.05 -23.46
CA ILE A 462 3.50 23.21 -23.85
C ILE A 462 2.92 23.03 -25.27
N PHE A 463 3.74 22.60 -26.23
CA PHE A 463 3.34 22.45 -27.64
C PHE A 463 3.11 20.99 -28.03
N TYR A 464 2.06 20.72 -28.81
CA TYR A 464 1.63 19.37 -29.18
C TYR A 464 2.70 18.62 -29.97
N LYS A 465 3.40 19.33 -30.87
CA LYS A 465 4.49 18.80 -31.70
C LYS A 465 5.76 18.48 -30.90
N GLU A 466 5.90 19.03 -29.70
CA GLU A 466 7.05 18.87 -28.81
C GLU A 466 6.78 17.90 -27.65
N TYR A 467 5.61 17.24 -27.64
CA TYR A 467 5.28 16.23 -26.64
C TYR A 467 6.37 15.14 -26.58
N PRO A 468 6.81 14.68 -25.39
CA PRO A 468 7.85 13.65 -25.27
C PRO A 468 7.47 12.34 -25.98
N GLY A 469 8.23 11.98 -27.03
CA GLY A 469 7.92 10.84 -27.90
C GLY A 469 7.07 11.17 -29.13
N GLY A 470 6.67 12.43 -29.29
CA GLY A 470 5.81 12.94 -30.36
C GLY A 470 4.32 12.90 -30.00
N PRO A 471 3.48 13.70 -30.69
CA PRO A 471 2.06 13.85 -30.36
C PRO A 471 1.27 12.52 -30.29
N GLN A 472 1.64 11.54 -31.11
CA GLN A 472 1.02 10.21 -31.10
C GLN A 472 1.13 9.45 -29.77
N GLU A 473 2.14 9.74 -28.93
CA GLU A 473 2.24 9.11 -27.60
C GLU A 473 1.26 9.72 -26.58
N LEU A 474 0.87 10.99 -26.73
CA LEU A 474 -0.24 11.57 -25.96
C LEU A 474 -1.57 10.94 -26.39
N ASP A 475 -1.84 10.90 -27.70
CA ASP A 475 -3.02 10.25 -28.26
C ASP A 475 -3.14 8.79 -27.80
N LYS A 476 -2.06 8.03 -27.87
CA LYS A 476 -1.99 6.63 -27.43
C LYS A 476 -2.21 6.47 -25.93
N SER A 477 -1.80 7.44 -25.10
CA SER A 477 -2.08 7.43 -23.66
C SER A 477 -3.58 7.62 -23.37
N ILE A 478 -4.25 8.49 -24.14
CA ILE A 478 -5.68 8.81 -24.05
C ILE A 478 -6.55 7.68 -24.62
N HIS A 479 -6.21 7.16 -25.80
CA HIS A 479 -7.02 6.20 -26.55
C HIS A 479 -6.62 4.76 -26.21
N GLY A 480 -6.99 4.32 -25.00
CA GLY A 480 -6.73 2.95 -24.51
C GLY A 480 -5.37 2.74 -23.83
N GLY A 481 -4.58 3.80 -23.61
CA GLY A 481 -3.27 3.74 -22.96
C GLY A 481 -3.28 3.98 -21.45
N GLU A 482 -2.15 4.50 -20.94
CA GLU A 482 -1.90 4.67 -19.50
C GLU A 482 -2.90 5.61 -18.83
N LEU A 483 -3.23 6.75 -19.44
CA LEU A 483 -4.17 7.70 -18.87
C LEU A 483 -5.60 7.16 -18.85
N PHE A 484 -6.03 6.47 -19.91
CA PHE A 484 -7.30 5.74 -19.93
C PHE A 484 -7.38 4.70 -18.80
N PHE A 485 -6.39 3.82 -18.70
CA PHE A 485 -6.39 2.79 -17.65
C PHE A 485 -6.21 3.36 -16.24
N THR A 486 -5.61 4.53 -16.09
CA THR A 486 -5.60 5.24 -14.80
C THR A 486 -7.03 5.55 -14.35
N VAL A 487 -7.90 6.03 -15.22
CA VAL A 487 -9.33 6.25 -14.91
C VAL A 487 -10.10 4.93 -14.76
N VAL A 488 -9.85 3.92 -15.61
CA VAL A 488 -10.57 2.64 -15.52
C VAL A 488 -10.27 1.91 -14.20
N LEU A 489 -9.00 1.89 -13.76
CA LEU A 489 -8.55 1.06 -12.64
C LEU A 489 -8.68 1.76 -11.27
N ASN A 490 -8.56 3.09 -11.19
CA ASN A 490 -8.62 3.83 -9.92
C ASN A 490 -10.03 4.41 -9.67
N PRO A 491 -10.72 4.08 -8.56
CA PRO A 491 -12.01 4.69 -8.21
C PRO A 491 -11.95 6.22 -8.02
N ILE A 492 -10.79 6.74 -7.61
CA ILE A 492 -10.51 8.16 -7.39
C ILE A 492 -9.18 8.49 -8.08
N SER A 493 -9.17 9.53 -8.91
CA SER A 493 -7.99 10.06 -9.60
C SER A 493 -7.93 11.59 -9.44
N ILE A 494 -6.84 12.08 -8.86
CA ILE A 494 -6.52 13.51 -8.76
C ILE A 494 -5.35 13.75 -9.71
N PHE A 495 -5.59 14.40 -10.85
CA PHE A 495 -4.53 14.63 -11.83
C PHE A 495 -3.73 15.90 -11.50
N MET A 496 -2.40 15.78 -11.66
CA MET A 496 -1.48 16.90 -11.60
C MET A 496 -1.26 17.50 -12.99
N THR A 497 -1.58 18.78 -13.14
CA THR A 497 -1.23 19.62 -14.30
C THR A 497 -0.73 20.97 -13.79
N HIS A 498 -0.22 21.80 -14.69
CA HIS A 498 0.35 23.12 -14.36
C HIS A 498 -0.18 24.18 -15.33
N LEU A 499 -0.18 25.46 -14.93
CA LEU A 499 -0.62 26.60 -15.74
C LEU A 499 -0.13 26.57 -17.20
N SER A 500 1.14 26.20 -17.44
CA SER A 500 1.74 26.15 -18.77
C SER A 500 1.14 25.07 -19.70
N ASN A 501 0.39 24.10 -19.16
CA ASN A 501 -0.36 23.13 -19.95
C ASN A 501 -1.68 23.70 -20.51
N TYR A 502 -2.09 24.89 -20.08
CA TYR A 502 -3.35 25.54 -20.45
C TYR A 502 -3.15 26.82 -21.28
N GLY A 503 -1.93 27.38 -21.33
CA GLY A 503 -1.53 28.36 -22.35
C GLY A 503 -1.21 27.71 -23.70
N ASN A 504 -0.94 28.54 -24.72
CA ASN A 504 -0.45 28.12 -26.04
C ASN A 504 -1.34 27.04 -26.72
N ASP A 505 -0.84 25.81 -26.92
CA ASP A 505 -1.59 24.71 -27.57
C ASP A 505 -2.66 24.07 -26.64
N ARG A 506 -2.77 24.50 -25.37
CA ARG A 506 -3.83 24.10 -24.42
C ARG A 506 -3.92 22.59 -24.21
N LEU A 507 -2.77 21.91 -24.12
CA LEU A 507 -2.69 20.44 -24.03
C LEU A 507 -3.49 19.83 -22.86
N GLY A 508 -3.63 20.55 -21.75
CA GLY A 508 -4.49 20.16 -20.63
C GLY A 508 -5.97 20.02 -21.05
N LEU A 509 -6.49 21.02 -21.78
CA LEU A 509 -7.86 21.02 -22.31
C LEU A 509 -8.06 19.87 -23.30
N TYR A 510 -7.15 19.75 -24.27
CA TYR A 510 -7.14 18.67 -25.26
C TYR A 510 -7.17 17.28 -24.59
N THR A 511 -6.33 17.08 -23.59
CA THR A 511 -6.14 15.78 -22.92
C THR A 511 -7.41 15.34 -22.20
N PHE A 512 -8.01 16.20 -21.37
CA PHE A 512 -9.17 15.80 -20.56
C PHE A 512 -10.47 15.68 -21.37
N VAL A 513 -10.67 16.51 -22.40
CA VAL A 513 -11.83 16.38 -23.30
C VAL A 513 -11.78 15.05 -24.06
N ASN A 514 -10.65 14.72 -24.69
CA ASN A 514 -10.52 13.46 -25.42
C ASN A 514 -10.57 12.22 -24.51
N LEU A 515 -10.01 12.32 -23.29
CA LEU A 515 -10.13 11.27 -22.27
C LEU A 515 -11.59 11.03 -21.85
N ALA A 516 -12.35 12.09 -21.55
CA ALA A 516 -13.76 11.98 -21.17
C ALA A 516 -14.59 11.37 -22.30
N ASN A 517 -14.40 11.85 -23.54
CA ASN A 517 -15.03 11.32 -24.76
C ASN A 517 -14.75 9.81 -24.92
N PHE A 518 -13.49 9.39 -24.79
CA PHE A 518 -13.09 7.99 -25.00
C PHE A 518 -13.64 7.08 -23.89
N VAL A 519 -13.60 7.52 -22.63
CA VAL A 519 -14.19 6.80 -21.50
C VAL A 519 -15.71 6.65 -21.67
N HIS A 520 -16.42 7.72 -22.04
CA HIS A 520 -17.87 7.67 -22.29
C HIS A 520 -18.26 6.77 -23.47
N THR A 521 -17.40 6.71 -24.50
CA THR A 521 -17.63 5.89 -25.69
C THR A 521 -17.49 4.40 -25.38
N TRP A 522 -16.41 4.00 -24.70
CA TRP A 522 -16.02 2.59 -24.56
C TRP A 522 -16.39 1.94 -23.23
N THR A 523 -16.90 2.71 -22.26
CA THR A 523 -17.23 2.19 -20.92
C THR A 523 -18.59 2.64 -20.42
N ASN A 524 -19.13 1.89 -19.46
CA ASN A 524 -20.31 2.27 -18.67
C ASN A 524 -19.90 3.01 -17.37
N LEU A 525 -18.70 3.58 -17.32
CA LEU A 525 -18.23 4.33 -16.16
C LEU A 525 -18.95 5.67 -16.07
N ARG A 526 -19.28 6.06 -14.83
CA ARG A 526 -19.91 7.35 -14.51
C ARG A 526 -18.85 8.25 -13.89
N LEU A 527 -18.56 9.37 -14.53
CA LEU A 527 -17.53 10.30 -14.10
C LEU A 527 -18.15 11.41 -13.24
N HIS A 528 -17.54 11.68 -12.10
CA HIS A 528 -17.99 12.69 -11.13
C HIS A 528 -16.81 13.52 -10.65
N THR A 529 -17.07 14.75 -10.24
CA THR A 529 -16.15 15.57 -9.45
C THR A 529 -16.79 15.86 -8.10
N LEU A 530 -15.99 15.81 -7.04
CA LEU A 530 -16.39 16.13 -5.68
C LEU A 530 -15.45 17.18 -5.09
N PRO A 531 -15.96 18.11 -4.26
CA PRO A 531 -15.11 19.02 -3.50
C PRO A 531 -14.02 18.23 -2.74
N PRO A 532 -12.77 18.74 -2.63
CA PRO A 532 -11.66 18.01 -2.03
C PRO A 532 -11.97 17.42 -0.64
N ALA A 533 -12.77 18.12 0.17
CA ALA A 533 -13.28 17.62 1.45
C ALA A 533 -14.11 16.33 1.32
N GLN A 534 -15.09 16.29 0.42
CA GLN A 534 -15.95 15.13 0.22
C GLN A 534 -15.15 13.98 -0.43
N LEU A 535 -14.27 14.31 -1.39
CA LEU A 535 -13.40 13.35 -2.07
C LEU A 535 -12.47 12.62 -1.08
N ALA A 536 -11.90 13.34 -0.11
CA ALA A 536 -11.02 12.77 0.90
C ALA A 536 -11.73 11.80 1.84
N HIS A 537 -12.91 12.17 2.36
CA HIS A 537 -13.71 11.27 3.18
C HIS A 537 -14.09 9.99 2.40
N LYS A 538 -14.49 10.15 1.14
CA LYS A 538 -14.83 9.03 0.25
C LYS A 538 -13.64 8.12 -0.04
N TYR A 539 -12.42 8.68 -0.11
CA TYR A 539 -11.19 7.88 -0.24
C TYR A 539 -10.99 6.94 0.96
N PHE A 540 -11.10 7.46 2.18
CA PHE A 540 -10.90 6.66 3.39
C PHE A 540 -12.14 5.85 3.84
N GLU A 541 -13.30 6.06 3.21
CA GLU A 541 -14.45 5.16 3.20
C GLU A 541 -14.16 3.93 2.33
N LEU A 542 -13.68 4.14 1.09
CA LEU A 542 -13.30 3.05 0.17
C LEU A 542 -12.07 2.26 0.65
N PHE A 543 -11.13 2.93 1.35
CA PHE A 543 -9.84 2.37 1.74
C PHE A 543 -9.51 2.63 3.22
N PRO A 544 -10.28 2.05 4.17
CA PRO A 544 -10.13 2.31 5.60
C PRO A 544 -8.75 1.92 6.15
N ASP A 545 -8.17 0.83 5.64
CA ASP A 545 -6.85 0.31 6.07
C ASP A 545 -5.68 1.21 5.65
N GLN A 546 -5.93 2.22 4.82
CA GLN A 546 -4.90 3.15 4.32
C GLN A 546 -4.80 4.42 5.17
N LYS A 547 -5.53 4.53 6.28
CA LYS A 547 -5.41 5.66 7.22
C LYS A 547 -4.04 5.72 7.88
N ASP A 548 -3.48 4.56 8.25
CA ASP A 548 -2.17 4.47 8.90
C ASP A 548 -1.02 4.55 7.88
N PRO A 549 -0.08 5.51 8.02
CA PRO A 549 1.09 5.58 7.15
C PRO A 549 2.09 4.46 7.44
N LEU A 550 2.61 3.86 6.37
CA LEU A 550 3.74 2.95 6.37
C LEU A 550 4.94 3.72 5.78
N TRP A 551 5.83 4.19 6.66
CA TRP A 551 6.98 4.99 6.28
C TRP A 551 8.03 4.14 5.55
N GLN A 552 8.39 4.54 4.33
CA GLN A 552 9.51 3.94 3.59
C GLN A 552 10.84 4.58 3.99
N ASN A 553 11.94 3.88 3.70
CA ASN A 553 13.28 4.45 3.74
C ASN A 553 13.44 5.56 2.67
N PRO A 554 13.55 6.85 3.03
CA PRO A 554 13.67 7.94 2.06
C PRO A 554 15.03 7.94 1.32
N CYS A 555 15.97 7.09 1.73
CA CYS A 555 17.30 6.99 1.14
C CYS A 555 17.39 5.99 -0.03
N ASP A 556 16.46 5.04 -0.11
CA ASP A 556 16.40 4.06 -1.21
C ASP A 556 15.72 4.64 -2.48
N ASP A 557 15.05 5.79 -2.38
CA ASP A 557 14.49 6.56 -3.50
C ASP A 557 15.27 7.88 -3.68
N LYS A 558 15.82 8.11 -4.89
CA LYS A 558 16.56 9.35 -5.19
C LYS A 558 15.69 10.59 -5.00
N ARG A 559 14.45 10.57 -5.51
CA ARG A 559 13.58 11.75 -5.50
C ARG A 559 13.22 12.14 -4.07
N HIS A 560 12.85 11.15 -3.24
CA HIS A 560 12.57 11.38 -1.81
C HIS A 560 13.74 11.99 -1.06
N ARG A 561 14.96 11.52 -1.33
CA ARG A 561 16.18 12.08 -0.74
C ARG A 561 16.43 13.53 -1.19
N ASP A 562 16.21 13.81 -2.48
CA ASP A 562 16.40 15.15 -3.06
C ASP A 562 15.37 16.18 -2.52
N ILE A 563 14.16 15.75 -2.12
CA ILE A 563 13.15 16.58 -1.42
C ILE A 563 13.10 16.38 0.10
N TRP A 564 14.12 15.77 0.71
CA TRP A 564 14.21 15.61 2.16
C TRP A 564 14.81 16.84 2.83
N SER A 565 14.46 17.08 4.09
CA SER A 565 15.09 18.17 4.86
C SER A 565 16.57 17.88 5.08
N LYS A 566 17.45 18.85 4.77
CA LYS A 566 18.92 18.72 4.84
C LYS A 566 19.46 18.36 6.24
N GLU A 567 18.67 18.54 7.29
CA GLU A 567 19.02 18.12 8.67
C GLU A 567 18.89 16.62 8.89
N LYS A 568 18.17 15.93 8.01
CA LYS A 568 17.97 14.48 8.03
C LYS A 568 18.95 13.84 7.04
N THR A 569 19.71 12.86 7.50
CA THR A 569 20.69 12.13 6.68
C THR A 569 20.48 10.63 6.83
N CYS A 570 20.91 9.86 5.83
CA CYS A 570 20.72 8.41 5.81
C CYS A 570 21.47 7.71 6.95
N ASP A 571 22.62 8.24 7.36
CA ASP A 571 23.41 7.73 8.49
C ASP A 571 22.75 7.90 9.85
N ARG A 572 21.67 8.70 9.94
CA ARG A 572 20.87 8.88 11.17
C ARG A 572 19.78 7.83 11.36
N LEU A 573 19.55 6.93 10.40
CA LEU A 573 18.66 5.79 10.57
C LEU A 573 19.36 4.65 11.34
N PRO A 574 18.65 3.91 12.21
CA PRO A 574 19.25 2.83 12.98
C PRO A 574 19.65 1.66 12.06
N LYS A 575 20.92 1.23 12.18
CA LYS A 575 21.50 0.09 11.44
C LYS A 575 21.14 -1.26 12.08
N PHE A 576 20.68 -1.25 13.34
CA PHE A 576 20.08 -2.41 13.99
C PHE A 576 18.99 -2.03 14.99
N LEU A 577 18.05 -2.95 15.22
CA LEU A 577 16.93 -2.82 16.15
C LEU A 577 16.99 -3.96 17.18
N VAL A 578 16.96 -3.60 18.47
CA VAL A 578 16.89 -4.57 19.56
C VAL A 578 15.42 -4.67 20.02
N ILE A 579 14.67 -5.56 19.37
CA ILE A 579 13.20 -5.57 19.33
C ILE A 579 12.51 -6.10 20.59
N GLY A 580 13.25 -6.69 21.52
CA GLY A 580 12.75 -7.09 22.83
C GLY A 580 12.76 -8.60 23.14
N PRO A 581 11.91 -9.10 24.05
CA PRO A 581 10.90 -8.39 24.87
C PRO A 581 11.50 -7.30 25.79
N GLN A 582 10.64 -6.47 26.41
CA GLN A 582 10.86 -5.07 26.89
C GLN A 582 12.28 -4.61 27.33
N LYS A 583 12.50 -3.28 27.55
CA LYS A 583 13.49 -2.69 28.50
C LYS A 583 14.86 -2.13 27.95
N THR A 584 15.07 -0.81 27.96
CA THR A 584 15.93 0.09 27.08
C THR A 584 17.10 0.85 27.81
N VAL A 585 17.90 1.83 27.28
CA VAL A 585 18.06 2.49 25.93
C VAL A 585 19.53 2.72 25.43
N PRO A 586 20.41 3.60 25.99
CA PRO A 586 21.29 4.51 25.17
C PRO A 586 22.78 4.66 25.60
N SER A 587 23.66 5.52 25.03
CA SER A 587 24.04 5.88 23.62
C SER A 587 25.31 6.79 23.62
N ASN A 588 25.90 7.13 22.44
CA ASN A 588 26.86 8.25 22.17
C ASN A 588 28.27 8.22 22.83
N VAL A 589 29.44 8.19 22.17
CA VAL A 589 29.95 8.32 20.75
C VAL A 589 31.44 7.82 20.78
N THR A 590 32.20 7.43 19.72
CA THR A 590 32.07 7.61 18.25
C THR A 590 32.65 6.44 17.43
N SER A 591 31.90 5.92 16.44
CA SER A 591 32.29 5.30 15.14
C SER A 591 31.04 4.63 14.56
N ASP A 592 30.07 5.46 14.19
CA ASP A 592 28.72 5.20 14.70
C ASP A 592 27.89 4.13 13.96
N PHE A 593 27.63 3.04 14.69
CA PHE A 593 26.46 2.21 14.52
C PHE A 593 25.32 2.75 15.39
N LEU A 594 24.40 3.50 14.79
CA LEU A 594 23.17 3.88 15.47
C LEU A 594 22.23 2.68 15.59
N PHE A 595 21.58 2.57 16.74
CA PHE A 595 20.59 1.54 17.02
C PHE A 595 19.45 2.07 17.88
N GLU A 596 18.35 1.34 17.88
CA GLU A 596 17.18 1.64 18.69
C GLU A 596 16.74 0.39 19.45
N LYS A 597 16.25 0.58 20.68
CA LYS A 597 15.73 -0.48 21.54
C LYS A 597 14.33 -0.11 21.97
N SER A 598 13.33 -0.70 21.34
CA SER A 598 11.95 -0.63 21.78
C SER A 598 11.39 -2.03 21.77
N ALA A 599 11.04 -2.46 22.96
CA ALA A 599 10.93 -3.87 23.22
C ALA A 599 9.48 -4.33 23.48
N ASN A 600 8.57 -3.44 23.06
CA ASN A 600 7.23 -3.76 22.61
C ASN A 600 7.21 -4.22 21.13
N TYR A 601 8.26 -3.96 20.34
CA TYR A 601 8.31 -4.37 18.92
C TYR A 601 8.16 -5.88 18.74
N PHE A 602 8.82 -6.69 19.58
CA PHE A 602 8.84 -8.16 19.47
C PHE A 602 7.45 -8.78 19.33
N HIS A 603 6.49 -8.37 20.17
CA HIS A 603 5.13 -8.92 20.18
C HIS A 603 4.09 -8.06 19.43
N SER A 604 4.52 -6.94 18.85
CA SER A 604 3.66 -6.09 18.02
C SER A 604 3.33 -6.79 16.70
N GLU A 605 2.12 -6.56 16.19
CA GLU A 605 1.68 -7.14 14.92
C GLU A 605 2.21 -6.31 13.74
N GLU A 606 2.27 -5.01 13.94
CA GLU A 606 2.63 -4.00 12.94
C GLU A 606 4.14 -3.71 12.87
N ALA A 607 4.88 -3.89 13.97
CA ALA A 607 6.29 -3.50 14.04
C ALA A 607 7.20 -4.18 12.99
N PRO A 608 7.08 -5.49 12.68
CA PRO A 608 7.91 -6.13 11.66
C PRO A 608 7.77 -5.47 10.29
N LYS A 609 6.52 -5.28 9.84
CA LYS A 609 6.17 -4.64 8.56
C LYS A 609 6.64 -3.19 8.49
N ARG A 610 6.42 -2.42 9.56
CA ARG A 610 6.85 -1.00 9.64
C ARG A 610 8.37 -0.86 9.69
N ALA A 611 9.07 -1.74 10.41
CA ALA A 611 10.53 -1.78 10.48
C ALA A 611 11.15 -2.16 9.13
N ALA A 612 10.63 -3.19 8.45
CA ALA A 612 11.13 -3.59 7.13
C ALA A 612 10.89 -2.54 6.04
N SER A 613 9.82 -1.74 6.16
CA SER A 613 9.56 -0.62 5.24
C SER A 613 10.56 0.53 5.44
N LEU A 614 10.86 0.90 6.70
CA LEU A 614 11.68 2.08 7.03
C LEU A 614 13.18 1.78 7.06
N VAL A 615 13.57 0.59 7.51
CA VAL A 615 14.96 0.13 7.66
C VAL A 615 15.12 -1.33 7.22
N PRO A 616 14.87 -1.68 5.94
CA PRO A 616 14.89 -3.06 5.44
C PRO A 616 16.22 -3.80 5.69
N LYS A 617 17.33 -3.05 5.72
CA LYS A 617 18.69 -3.56 5.91
C LYS A 617 19.11 -3.67 7.39
N ALA A 618 18.22 -3.35 8.34
CA ALA A 618 18.54 -3.41 9.75
C ALA A 618 18.78 -4.85 10.23
N LYS A 619 19.76 -5.04 11.11
CA LYS A 619 19.90 -6.27 11.88
C LYS A 619 18.94 -6.25 13.08
N ILE A 620 18.36 -7.38 13.43
CA ILE A 620 17.32 -7.55 14.44
C ILE A 620 17.86 -8.42 15.58
N ILE A 621 17.79 -7.95 16.81
CA ILE A 621 18.27 -8.69 17.98
C ILE A 621 17.12 -8.90 18.98
N THR A 622 16.92 -10.14 19.41
CA THR A 622 15.99 -10.51 20.50
C THR A 622 16.72 -11.29 21.59
N ILE A 623 16.26 -11.17 22.84
CA ILE A 623 16.89 -11.79 24.02
C ILE A 623 15.85 -12.65 24.74
N LEU A 624 16.06 -13.96 24.81
CA LEU A 624 15.11 -14.90 25.38
C LEU A 624 15.56 -15.40 26.76
N ILE A 625 14.66 -15.30 27.75
CA ILE A 625 14.79 -15.90 29.08
C ILE A 625 13.63 -16.88 29.29
N ASP A 626 13.60 -17.61 30.40
CA ASP A 626 12.44 -18.44 30.75
C ASP A 626 11.13 -17.60 30.70
N PRO A 627 10.10 -18.02 29.95
CA PRO A 627 8.91 -17.23 29.73
C PRO A 627 8.07 -17.06 31.02
N SER A 628 8.21 -17.97 31.98
CA SER A 628 7.60 -17.89 33.31
C SER A 628 8.25 -16.79 34.15
N ASP A 629 9.58 -16.77 34.20
CA ASP A 629 10.33 -15.72 34.90
C ASP A 629 10.17 -14.35 34.21
N ARG A 630 10.02 -14.33 32.88
CA ARG A 630 9.65 -13.13 32.10
C ARG A 630 8.27 -12.60 32.48
N ALA A 631 7.27 -13.48 32.59
CA ALA A 631 5.91 -13.12 33.00
C ALA A 631 5.89 -12.59 34.44
N TYR A 632 6.60 -13.25 35.36
CA TYR A 632 6.70 -12.84 36.76
C TYR A 632 7.42 -11.48 36.91
N SER A 633 8.54 -11.29 36.21
CA SER A 633 9.25 -10.01 36.21
C SER A 633 8.44 -8.87 35.58
N TRP A 634 7.47 -9.18 34.71
CA TRP A 634 6.53 -8.19 34.16
C TRP A 634 5.45 -7.81 35.19
N TYR A 635 4.85 -8.79 35.87
CA TYR A 635 3.93 -8.52 36.98
C TYR A 635 4.58 -7.68 38.10
N GLN A 636 5.79 -8.05 38.54
CA GLN A 636 6.53 -7.27 39.54
C GLN A 636 6.93 -5.87 39.05
N HIS A 637 7.10 -5.69 37.73
CA HIS A 637 7.30 -4.36 37.14
C HIS A 637 6.03 -3.50 37.25
N GLN A 638 4.85 -4.07 36.98
CA GLN A 638 3.58 -3.36 37.12
C GLN A 638 3.31 -2.97 38.58
N ARG A 639 3.55 -3.87 39.54
CA ARG A 639 3.49 -3.54 40.98
C ARG A 639 4.38 -2.37 41.37
N SER A 640 5.61 -2.30 40.83
CA SER A 640 6.54 -1.20 41.11
C SER A 640 6.18 0.14 40.42
N HIS A 641 5.16 0.15 39.57
CA HIS A 641 4.55 1.37 38.99
C HIS A 641 3.13 1.59 39.54
N GLU A 642 2.81 0.98 40.67
CA GLU A 642 1.54 1.16 41.39
C GLU A 642 0.29 0.79 40.56
N ASP A 643 0.46 -0.11 39.58
CA ASP A 643 -0.64 -0.67 38.77
C ASP A 643 -1.73 -1.25 39.70
N PRO A 644 -2.95 -0.68 39.73
CA PRO A 644 -3.97 -1.06 40.70
C PRO A 644 -4.37 -2.54 40.61
N THR A 645 -4.29 -3.13 39.41
CA THR A 645 -4.64 -4.54 39.20
C THR A 645 -3.52 -5.44 39.72
N ALA A 646 -2.25 -5.09 39.45
CA ALA A 646 -1.11 -5.87 39.90
C ALA A 646 -0.90 -5.78 41.43
N LEU A 647 -1.30 -4.67 42.06
CA LEU A 647 -1.32 -4.53 43.52
C LEU A 647 -2.46 -5.31 44.17
N LYS A 648 -3.65 -5.32 43.56
CA LYS A 648 -4.86 -5.97 44.09
C LYS A 648 -4.83 -7.49 44.04
N PHE A 649 -4.33 -8.08 42.94
CA PHE A 649 -4.34 -9.53 42.72
C PHE A 649 -2.94 -10.11 42.85
N SER A 650 -2.83 -11.32 43.42
CA SER A 650 -1.60 -12.11 43.43
C SER A 650 -1.19 -12.54 42.01
N PHE A 651 0.07 -12.95 41.84
CA PHE A 651 0.55 -13.40 40.53
C PHE A 651 -0.22 -14.62 40.02
N TYR A 652 -0.52 -15.58 40.91
CA TYR A 652 -1.28 -16.79 40.56
C TYR A 652 -2.68 -16.44 40.05
N GLU A 653 -3.41 -15.53 40.71
CA GLU A 653 -4.73 -15.06 40.27
C GLU A 653 -4.67 -14.33 38.93
N VAL A 654 -3.59 -13.59 38.64
CA VAL A 654 -3.38 -12.96 37.34
C VAL A 654 -3.18 -14.00 36.24
N ILE A 655 -2.26 -14.95 36.41
CA ILE A 655 -1.94 -15.93 35.35
C ILE A 655 -3.06 -16.96 35.14
N SER A 656 -3.79 -17.34 36.19
CA SER A 656 -4.91 -18.30 36.14
C SER A 656 -6.28 -17.65 35.84
N ALA A 657 -6.32 -16.34 35.58
CA ALA A 657 -7.56 -15.61 35.30
C ALA A 657 -8.39 -16.25 34.18
N GLY A 658 -9.61 -16.69 34.52
CA GLY A 658 -10.51 -17.35 33.58
C GLY A 658 -11.24 -16.39 32.62
N PRO A 659 -12.00 -16.92 31.64
CA PRO A 659 -12.73 -16.10 30.66
C PRO A 659 -13.68 -15.07 31.28
N HIS A 660 -14.26 -15.35 32.44
CA HIS A 660 -15.20 -14.48 33.15
C HIS A 660 -14.53 -13.48 34.13
N ALA A 661 -13.20 -13.46 34.23
CA ALA A 661 -12.49 -12.52 35.08
C ALA A 661 -12.66 -11.05 34.61
N PRO A 662 -12.50 -10.05 35.50
CA PRO A 662 -12.53 -8.63 35.14
C PRO A 662 -11.62 -8.28 33.96
N TRP A 663 -12.02 -7.29 33.16
CA TRP A 663 -11.31 -6.97 31.92
C TRP A 663 -9.86 -6.54 32.18
N GLU A 664 -9.63 -5.78 33.25
CA GLU A 664 -8.33 -5.29 33.70
C GLU A 664 -7.41 -6.46 34.07
N LEU A 665 -7.95 -7.46 34.78
CA LEU A 665 -7.22 -8.66 35.20
C LEU A 665 -6.82 -9.50 33.98
N ARG A 666 -7.74 -9.73 33.03
CA ARG A 666 -7.44 -10.42 31.76
C ARG A 666 -6.44 -9.63 30.90
N THR A 667 -6.46 -8.31 30.94
CA THR A 667 -5.50 -7.46 30.22
C THR A 667 -4.11 -7.55 30.84
N LEU A 668 -4.00 -7.52 32.18
CA LEU A 668 -2.74 -7.75 32.87
C LEU A 668 -2.22 -9.17 32.60
N GLN A 669 -3.07 -10.20 32.67
CA GLN A 669 -2.76 -11.58 32.30
C GLN A 669 -2.19 -11.65 30.88
N LYS A 670 -2.88 -11.10 29.87
CA LYS A 670 -2.40 -11.11 28.47
C LYS A 670 -1.03 -10.46 28.33
N ARG A 671 -0.78 -9.31 28.98
CA ARG A 671 0.54 -8.64 28.96
C ARG A 671 1.62 -9.46 29.69
N CYS A 672 1.26 -10.21 30.74
CA CYS A 672 2.15 -11.18 31.37
C CYS A 672 2.45 -12.36 30.44
N LEU A 673 1.44 -12.99 29.83
CA LEU A 673 1.59 -14.29 29.18
C LEU A 673 1.99 -14.22 27.70
N VAL A 674 1.26 -13.45 26.88
CA VAL A 674 1.35 -13.48 25.40
C VAL A 674 2.75 -13.14 24.84
N PRO A 675 3.52 -12.17 25.37
CA PRO A 675 4.86 -11.91 24.86
C PRO A 675 5.90 -13.00 25.23
N GLY A 676 5.50 -14.07 25.92
CA GLY A 676 6.28 -15.29 26.12
C GLY A 676 6.08 -16.35 25.03
N TRP A 677 5.17 -16.14 24.07
CA TRP A 677 4.95 -17.05 22.92
C TRP A 677 6.04 -16.87 21.85
N TYR A 678 7.30 -17.14 22.21
CA TYR A 678 8.47 -16.73 21.44
C TYR A 678 8.47 -17.22 19.99
N ALA A 679 8.05 -18.47 19.73
CA ALA A 679 7.99 -19.02 18.37
C ALA A 679 7.08 -18.20 17.44
N ASN A 680 5.84 -17.93 17.87
CA ASN A 680 4.85 -17.16 17.11
C ASN A 680 5.35 -15.76 16.74
N HIS A 681 6.01 -15.09 17.68
CA HIS A 681 6.56 -13.75 17.46
C HIS A 681 7.77 -13.79 16.53
N ILE A 682 8.70 -14.73 16.71
CA ILE A 682 9.87 -14.87 15.82
C ILE A 682 9.44 -15.20 14.39
N GLU A 683 8.48 -16.12 14.18
CA GLU A 683 7.96 -16.43 12.84
C GLU A 683 7.33 -15.19 12.16
N ARG A 684 6.64 -14.32 12.92
CA ARG A 684 6.12 -13.05 12.41
C ARG A 684 7.23 -12.09 11.95
N TRP A 685 8.36 -12.03 12.65
CA TRP A 685 9.52 -11.24 12.22
C TRP A 685 10.20 -11.86 10.99
N LEU A 686 10.26 -13.18 10.90
CA LEU A 686 10.85 -13.91 9.77
C LEU A 686 10.08 -13.76 8.44
N VAL A 687 8.82 -13.34 8.47
CA VAL A 687 8.06 -12.94 7.25
C VAL A 687 8.71 -11.74 6.54
N TYR A 688 9.40 -10.86 7.29
CA TYR A 688 9.92 -9.59 6.78
C TYR A 688 11.44 -9.48 6.84
N PHE A 689 12.09 -10.16 7.78
CA PHE A 689 13.54 -10.17 7.95
C PHE A 689 14.08 -11.59 7.78
N PRO A 690 15.02 -11.84 6.84
CA PRO A 690 15.57 -13.17 6.64
C PRO A 690 16.39 -13.63 7.86
N PRO A 691 16.58 -14.95 8.08
CA PRO A 691 17.27 -15.48 9.26
C PRO A 691 18.65 -14.87 9.54
N PHE A 692 19.43 -14.54 8.51
CA PHE A 692 20.76 -13.93 8.67
C PHE A 692 20.73 -12.48 9.17
N GLN A 693 19.57 -11.81 9.14
CA GLN A 693 19.35 -10.51 9.77
C GLN A 693 18.85 -10.64 11.22
N MET A 694 18.70 -11.85 11.78
CA MET A 694 18.20 -12.05 13.14
C MET A 694 19.24 -12.74 14.06
N LEU A 695 19.45 -12.17 15.24
CA LEU A 695 20.22 -12.79 16.34
C LEU A 695 19.31 -13.06 17.54
N ILE A 696 19.39 -14.28 18.09
CA ILE A 696 18.57 -14.75 19.21
C ILE A 696 19.50 -15.08 20.38
N ILE A 697 19.57 -14.16 21.36
CA ILE A 697 20.49 -14.24 22.49
C ILE A 697 19.85 -15.03 23.65
N ASP A 698 20.62 -15.93 24.27
CA ASP A 698 20.28 -16.52 25.56
C ASP A 698 20.46 -15.49 26.69
N GLY A 699 19.35 -15.02 27.25
CA GLY A 699 19.36 -14.04 28.34
C GLY A 699 19.91 -14.59 29.68
N GLN A 700 19.98 -15.92 29.86
CA GLN A 700 20.66 -16.53 31.00
C GLN A 700 22.18 -16.53 30.82
N GLN A 701 22.67 -16.80 29.60
CA GLN A 701 24.08 -16.63 29.26
C GLN A 701 24.49 -15.16 29.41
N LEU A 702 23.72 -14.21 28.84
CA LEU A 702 23.98 -12.78 29.02
C LEU A 702 24.03 -12.34 30.49
N ARG A 703 23.32 -13.04 31.40
CA ARG A 703 23.38 -12.75 32.83
C ARG A 703 24.65 -13.27 33.51
N SER A 704 25.14 -14.43 33.09
CA SER A 704 26.25 -15.15 33.72
C SER A 704 27.60 -14.82 33.10
N ASP A 705 27.66 -14.81 31.77
CA ASP A 705 28.81 -14.48 30.93
C ASP A 705 28.38 -13.46 29.84
N PRO A 706 28.28 -12.17 30.22
CA PRO A 706 28.00 -11.09 29.28
C PRO A 706 29.11 -10.86 28.24
N ALA A 707 30.37 -11.20 28.55
CA ALA A 707 31.50 -10.92 27.66
C ALA A 707 31.45 -11.80 26.41
N ALA A 708 31.15 -13.10 26.56
CA ALA A 708 31.00 -14.01 25.41
C ALA A 708 29.83 -13.62 24.50
N VAL A 709 28.68 -13.25 25.07
CA VAL A 709 27.53 -12.73 24.30
C VAL A 709 27.90 -11.45 23.53
N MET A 710 28.84 -10.66 24.06
CA MET A 710 29.27 -9.43 23.40
C MET A 710 30.29 -9.60 22.29
N ASP A 711 31.12 -10.62 22.32
CA ASP A 711 31.87 -11.01 21.14
C ASP A 711 30.93 -11.54 20.03
N GLU A 712 29.90 -12.32 20.36
CA GLU A 712 28.87 -12.76 19.41
C GLU A 712 28.11 -11.59 18.77
N VAL A 713 27.63 -10.63 19.57
CA VAL A 713 26.97 -9.41 19.06
C VAL A 713 27.88 -8.61 18.14
N GLN A 714 29.16 -8.43 18.48
CA GLN A 714 30.10 -7.68 17.64
C GLN A 714 30.35 -8.37 16.30
N LYS A 715 30.53 -9.70 16.29
CA LYS A 715 30.63 -10.53 15.09
C LYS A 715 29.38 -10.42 14.22
N PHE A 716 28.20 -10.58 14.83
CA PHE A 716 26.92 -10.47 14.13
C PHE A 716 26.71 -9.09 13.52
N LEU A 717 27.05 -8.01 14.23
CA LEU A 717 26.93 -6.65 13.72
C LEU A 717 28.00 -6.30 12.67
N GLY A 718 29.18 -6.93 12.73
CA GLY A 718 30.33 -6.61 11.87
C GLY A 718 31.13 -5.40 12.40
N VAL A 719 31.21 -5.26 13.72
CA VAL A 719 31.98 -4.19 14.38
C VAL A 719 33.46 -4.46 14.23
N SER A 720 34.26 -3.44 13.92
CA SER A 720 35.72 -3.54 13.88
C SER A 720 36.35 -2.19 14.28
N PRO A 721 37.38 -2.17 15.15
CA PRO A 721 37.92 -3.31 15.89
C PRO A 721 36.93 -3.86 16.95
N HIS A 722 37.10 -5.12 17.36
CA HIS A 722 36.33 -5.66 18.50
C HIS A 722 36.80 -5.01 19.81
N TYR A 723 35.84 -4.67 20.65
CA TYR A 723 36.06 -4.22 22.02
C TYR A 723 36.11 -5.42 22.99
N ASN A 724 37.08 -5.43 23.92
CA ASN A 724 37.22 -6.54 24.88
C ASN A 724 36.34 -6.33 26.11
N TYR A 725 35.15 -6.92 26.08
CA TYR A 725 34.19 -6.86 27.18
C TYR A 725 34.65 -7.58 28.46
N SER A 726 35.64 -8.47 28.38
CA SER A 726 36.18 -9.20 29.54
C SER A 726 37.01 -8.32 30.47
N GLU A 727 37.64 -7.27 29.92
CA GLU A 727 38.41 -6.27 30.67
C GLU A 727 37.54 -5.09 31.12
N ALA A 728 36.42 -4.86 30.44
CA ALA A 728 35.51 -3.74 30.66
C ALA A 728 34.36 -4.04 31.63
N LEU A 729 34.16 -5.30 32.00
CA LEU A 729 33.10 -5.76 32.91
C LEU A 729 33.70 -6.35 34.19
N THR A 730 33.00 -6.13 35.30
CA THR A 730 33.29 -6.80 36.57
C THR A 730 32.00 -7.19 37.28
N PHE A 731 32.02 -8.29 38.04
CA PHE A 731 30.85 -8.77 38.78
C PHE A 731 30.70 -8.04 40.11
N ASP A 732 29.62 -7.27 40.28
CA ASP A 732 29.33 -6.58 41.53
C ASP A 732 28.45 -7.47 42.44
N SER A 733 29.03 -7.91 43.56
CA SER A 733 28.39 -8.83 44.51
C SER A 733 27.23 -8.21 45.29
N HIS A 734 27.25 -6.89 45.54
CA HIS A 734 26.17 -6.19 46.22
C HIS A 734 24.95 -6.00 45.30
N LYS A 735 25.22 -5.76 44.01
CA LYS A 735 24.21 -5.67 42.94
C LYS A 735 23.67 -7.06 42.55
N GLY A 736 24.52 -8.08 42.52
CA GLY A 736 24.22 -9.44 42.06
C GLY A 736 24.17 -9.59 40.53
N PHE A 737 24.86 -8.70 39.81
CA PHE A 737 24.97 -8.64 38.35
C PHE A 737 26.35 -8.06 37.99
N TRP A 738 26.85 -8.30 36.78
CA TRP A 738 28.00 -7.52 36.30
C TRP A 738 27.63 -6.06 36.04
N CYS A 739 28.65 -5.22 36.13
CA CYS A 739 28.63 -3.80 35.92
C CYS A 739 29.83 -3.40 35.09
N GLN A 740 29.76 -2.24 34.45
CA GLN A 740 30.92 -1.70 33.74
C GLN A 740 32.00 -1.28 34.74
N LEU A 741 33.23 -1.66 34.45
CA LEU A 741 34.42 -1.18 35.15
C LEU A 741 34.79 0.21 34.63
N LEU A 742 34.98 1.16 35.53
CA LEU A 742 35.52 2.49 35.25
C LEU A 742 36.96 2.60 35.77
N GLU A 743 37.61 3.71 35.42
CA GLU A 743 38.89 4.12 36.00
C GLU A 743 38.83 4.14 37.55
N GLU A 744 39.97 3.93 38.18
CA GLU A 744 40.13 3.83 39.65
C GLU A 744 39.34 2.66 40.31
N GLY A 745 38.87 1.68 39.54
CA GLY A 745 38.19 0.49 40.06
C GLY A 745 36.73 0.72 40.46
N LYS A 746 36.15 1.86 40.10
CA LYS A 746 34.74 2.19 40.36
C LYS A 746 33.82 1.39 39.42
N THR A 747 32.67 0.94 39.91
CA THR A 747 31.67 0.22 39.10
C THR A 747 30.53 1.15 38.67
N LYS A 748 30.21 1.16 37.36
CA LYS A 748 28.98 1.76 36.84
C LYS A 748 27.93 0.66 36.71
N CYS A 749 27.18 0.49 37.79
CA CYS A 749 26.08 -0.46 37.86
C CYS A 749 24.74 0.12 37.39
N LEU A 750 23.88 -0.78 36.90
CA LEU A 750 22.52 -0.47 36.48
C LEU A 750 21.67 0.09 37.64
N GLY A 751 20.80 1.05 37.32
CA GLY A 751 19.95 1.74 38.29
C GLY A 751 19.03 0.84 39.14
N LYS A 752 18.43 1.39 40.20
CA LYS A 752 17.64 0.64 41.20
C LYS A 752 16.41 -0.09 40.62
N SER A 753 15.84 0.40 39.52
CA SER A 753 14.74 -0.28 38.81
C SER A 753 15.20 -1.53 38.03
N LYS A 754 16.51 -1.80 37.96
CA LYS A 754 17.12 -2.93 37.24
C LYS A 754 17.62 -3.99 38.22
N GLY A 755 17.23 -5.25 38.06
CA GLY A 755 17.51 -6.30 39.04
C GLY A 755 16.78 -6.05 40.37
N ARG A 756 15.50 -5.64 40.32
CA ARG A 756 14.69 -5.39 41.52
C ARG A 756 14.68 -6.65 42.40
N LYS A 757 14.91 -6.48 43.70
CA LYS A 757 14.75 -7.54 44.69
C LYS A 757 13.26 -7.66 45.02
N TYR A 758 12.66 -8.79 44.64
CA TYR A 758 11.28 -9.16 44.96
C TYR A 758 11.25 -10.63 45.41
N PRO A 759 10.20 -11.09 46.10
CA PRO A 759 10.08 -12.50 46.52
C PRO A 759 10.25 -13.47 45.33
N PRO A 760 10.74 -14.69 45.55
CA PRO A 760 10.72 -15.71 44.50
C PRO A 760 9.28 -16.04 44.10
N MET A 761 9.07 -16.39 42.83
CA MET A 761 7.79 -16.94 42.36
C MET A 761 7.49 -18.25 43.10
N ASP A 762 6.24 -18.39 43.55
CA ASP A 762 5.75 -19.58 44.26
C ASP A 762 5.75 -20.84 43.36
N SER A 763 5.68 -22.01 44.01
CA SER A 763 5.74 -23.32 43.34
C SER A 763 4.59 -23.52 42.35
N ASP A 764 3.41 -23.02 42.69
CA ASP A 764 2.16 -23.36 42.00
C ASP A 764 2.03 -22.51 40.75
N SER A 765 2.38 -21.22 40.83
CA SER A 765 2.61 -20.34 39.68
C SER A 765 3.68 -20.90 38.74
N ARG A 766 4.81 -21.41 39.27
CA ARG A 766 5.86 -22.00 38.43
C ARG A 766 5.39 -23.29 37.74
N ALA A 767 4.65 -24.15 38.44
CA ALA A 767 4.08 -25.36 37.87
C ALA A 767 3.03 -25.06 36.78
N PHE A 768 2.13 -24.10 37.05
CA PHE A 768 1.15 -23.62 36.08
C PHE A 768 1.82 -23.10 34.81
N LEU A 769 2.83 -22.22 34.94
CA LEU A 769 3.50 -21.61 33.78
C LEU A 769 4.37 -22.61 33.00
N SER A 770 5.04 -23.54 33.68
CA SER A 770 5.78 -24.63 33.02
C SER A 770 4.84 -25.54 32.22
N SER A 771 3.60 -25.77 32.70
CA SER A 771 2.57 -26.45 31.91
C SER A 771 2.02 -25.60 30.76
N TYR A 772 1.75 -24.32 31.00
CA TYR A 772 1.18 -23.38 30.03
C TYR A 772 2.11 -23.12 28.83
N TYR A 773 3.40 -22.86 29.08
CA TYR A 773 4.37 -22.58 28.02
C TYR A 773 4.96 -23.84 27.36
N ARG A 774 4.58 -25.04 27.82
CA ARG A 774 5.18 -26.30 27.36
C ARG A 774 5.20 -26.45 25.84
N ASP A 775 4.05 -26.30 25.20
CA ASP A 775 3.94 -26.53 23.76
C ASP A 775 4.58 -25.36 22.97
N HIS A 776 4.45 -24.11 23.46
CA HIS A 776 5.18 -22.97 22.91
C HIS A 776 6.72 -23.14 22.96
N ASN A 777 7.25 -23.75 24.03
CA ASN A 777 8.67 -24.07 24.17
C ASN A 777 9.11 -25.22 23.24
N VAL A 778 8.23 -26.18 22.97
CA VAL A 778 8.47 -27.23 21.96
C VAL A 778 8.52 -26.63 20.55
N GLU A 779 7.57 -25.76 20.19
CA GLU A 779 7.60 -25.08 18.88
C GLU A 779 8.80 -24.13 18.74
N LEU A 780 9.19 -23.43 19.82
CA LEU A 780 10.43 -22.64 19.83
C LEU A 780 11.66 -23.52 19.56
N SER A 781 11.75 -24.70 20.20
CA SER A 781 12.87 -25.62 19.98
C SER A 781 12.93 -26.12 18.54
N LYS A 782 11.79 -26.40 17.90
CA LYS A 782 11.74 -26.78 16.48
C LYS A 782 12.14 -25.61 15.57
N LEU A 783 11.66 -24.41 15.87
CA LEU A 783 11.99 -23.19 15.12
C LEU A 783 13.49 -22.89 15.18
N LEU A 784 14.09 -22.86 16.38
CA LEU A 784 15.53 -22.60 16.55
C LEU A 784 16.37 -23.66 15.81
N HIS A 785 16.00 -24.94 15.89
CA HIS A 785 16.69 -26.01 15.15
C HIS A 785 16.61 -25.80 13.62
N ARG A 786 15.43 -25.45 13.09
CA ARG A 786 15.20 -25.11 11.67
C ARG A 786 15.98 -23.87 11.22
N LEU A 787 16.26 -22.93 12.13
CA LEU A 787 17.08 -21.74 11.88
C LEU A 787 18.59 -21.98 12.07
N GLY A 788 19.01 -23.17 12.48
CA GLY A 788 20.42 -23.47 12.81
C GLY A 788 20.93 -22.78 14.09
N GLN A 789 20.01 -22.27 14.93
CA GLN A 789 20.34 -21.49 16.12
C GLN A 789 20.52 -22.40 17.36
N PRO A 790 21.47 -22.11 18.26
CA PRO A 790 21.66 -22.87 19.48
C PRO A 790 20.45 -22.73 20.43
N LEU A 791 20.11 -23.79 21.15
CA LEU A 791 19.05 -23.74 22.15
C LEU A 791 19.52 -23.01 23.42
N PRO A 792 18.79 -21.98 23.91
CA PRO A 792 19.07 -21.37 25.20
C PRO A 792 19.18 -22.39 26.33
N SER A 793 20.03 -22.09 27.32
CA SER A 793 20.29 -22.93 28.48
C SER A 793 19.03 -23.22 29.29
N TRP A 794 18.21 -22.21 29.57
CA TRP A 794 16.90 -22.37 30.22
C TRP A 794 15.96 -23.30 29.43
N LEU A 795 15.91 -23.17 28.10
CA LEU A 795 15.03 -23.97 27.25
C LEU A 795 15.45 -25.44 27.24
N ARG A 796 16.77 -25.70 27.20
CA ARG A 796 17.32 -27.05 27.36
C ARG A 796 16.91 -27.66 28.71
N GLN A 797 16.94 -26.89 29.79
CA GLN A 797 16.55 -27.36 31.13
C GLN A 797 15.05 -27.67 31.21
N GLU A 798 14.17 -26.76 30.77
CA GLU A 798 12.71 -26.99 30.77
C GLU A 798 12.31 -28.25 29.98
N LEU A 799 12.88 -28.44 28.78
CA LEU A 799 12.61 -29.62 27.95
C LEU A 799 13.17 -30.93 28.54
N GLN A 800 14.25 -30.85 29.33
CA GLN A 800 14.87 -32.02 29.99
C GLN A 800 14.11 -32.52 31.23
N LYS A 801 13.30 -31.68 31.90
CA LYS A 801 12.42 -32.10 33.02
C LYS A 801 11.55 -33.32 32.69
N ARG A 802 11.30 -33.57 31.41
CA ARG A 802 10.55 -34.71 30.87
C ARG A 802 11.22 -36.08 31.08
N LYS A 803 12.53 -36.17 31.40
CA LYS A 803 13.25 -37.44 31.55
C LYS A 803 13.09 -38.14 32.91
N ILE A 804 12.56 -37.47 33.94
CA ILE A 804 12.35 -38.08 35.27
C ILE A 804 10.85 -38.32 35.48
N ARG A 805 10.40 -39.56 35.28
CA ARG A 805 9.13 -40.03 35.86
C ARG A 805 9.38 -40.38 37.34
N PRO A 806 8.46 -40.06 38.28
CA PRO A 806 8.52 -40.63 39.61
C PRO A 806 8.42 -42.16 39.52
N LYS A 807 9.35 -42.88 40.17
CA LYS A 807 9.17 -44.32 40.40
C LYS A 807 7.92 -44.50 41.26
N ARG A 808 6.94 -45.29 40.81
CA ARG A 808 5.92 -45.86 41.72
C ARG A 808 6.65 -46.74 42.73
N GLN A 809 6.74 -46.31 43.98
CA GLN A 809 7.06 -47.22 45.07
C GLN A 809 6.00 -48.32 45.10
N THR A 810 6.46 -49.57 45.16
CA THR A 810 5.63 -50.78 45.11
C THR A 810 6.10 -51.74 46.20
N GLU A 811 5.87 -51.33 47.44
CA GLU A 811 5.93 -52.14 48.66
C GLU A 811 4.79 -51.62 49.56
N GLY A 812 3.95 -52.44 50.20
CA GLY A 812 3.80 -53.88 50.09
C GLY A 812 2.97 -54.38 51.28
N CYS A 813 1.74 -54.86 51.05
CA CYS A 813 1.00 -55.58 52.07
C CYS A 813 0.17 -56.70 51.43
N GLN A 814 0.54 -57.95 51.72
CA GLN A 814 -0.17 -59.14 51.27
C GLN A 814 -1.18 -59.55 52.36
N SER A 815 -2.35 -60.05 51.96
CA SER A 815 -2.68 -61.48 52.16
C SER A 815 -4.11 -61.82 51.71
N GLN A 816 -4.26 -63.02 51.15
CA GLN A 816 -5.35 -64.02 51.35
C GLN A 816 -6.83 -63.55 51.40
N ARG A 817 -7.82 -64.26 50.83
CA ARG A 817 -7.95 -65.39 49.89
C ARG A 817 -9.47 -65.63 49.78
N LYS A 818 -10.02 -65.66 48.56
CA LYS A 818 -11.33 -66.21 48.11
C LYS A 818 -12.37 -66.69 49.15
N ARG A 819 -13.63 -66.24 48.98
CA ARG A 819 -14.81 -67.14 48.93
C ARG A 819 -15.79 -66.71 47.83
N ASN A 820 -16.37 -67.70 47.15
CA ASN A 820 -17.47 -67.53 46.18
C ASN A 820 -18.81 -67.47 46.94
N THR A 821 -19.86 -66.87 46.35
CA THR A 821 -21.11 -67.56 45.93
C THR A 821 -22.10 -66.57 45.26
N ALA A 822 -23.09 -67.09 44.54
CA ALA A 822 -23.98 -66.35 43.62
C ALA A 822 -25.43 -66.22 44.14
N THR A 823 -26.24 -65.33 43.54
CA THR A 823 -27.73 -65.30 43.35
C THR A 823 -28.23 -63.84 43.18
N ALA A 824 -29.42 -63.49 42.67
CA ALA A 824 -30.19 -63.96 41.51
C ALA A 824 -31.31 -62.94 41.12
N LYS A 825 -31.55 -62.73 39.80
CA LYS A 825 -32.77 -62.24 39.09
C LYS A 825 -33.75 -61.16 39.66
N ALA A 826 -33.77 -60.00 38.97
CA ALA A 826 -34.92 -59.38 38.21
C ALA A 826 -36.23 -58.95 38.97
N PRO A 827 -37.30 -58.36 38.33
CA PRO A 827 -37.50 -57.89 36.93
C PRO A 827 -38.34 -56.57 36.67
N ARG A 828 -38.35 -56.06 35.40
CA ARG A 828 -39.48 -55.36 34.65
C ARG A 828 -39.99 -53.97 35.16
N THR A 829 -40.69 -53.07 34.43
CA THR A 829 -41.24 -52.94 33.03
C THR A 829 -41.47 -51.44 32.65
N ALA A 830 -41.72 -51.11 31.37
CA ALA A 830 -42.23 -49.80 30.86
C ALA A 830 -43.69 -49.97 30.33
N PRO A 831 -44.34 -49.11 29.48
CA PRO A 831 -44.15 -47.69 29.06
C PRO A 831 -45.47 -46.82 28.94
N GLY A 832 -45.42 -45.60 28.36
CA GLY A 832 -46.54 -44.85 27.73
C GLY A 832 -46.90 -43.47 28.35
N GLY A 833 -47.43 -42.44 27.67
CA GLY A 833 -47.64 -42.17 26.22
C GLY A 833 -48.67 -41.03 25.91
N GLY A 834 -48.34 -40.08 25.00
CA GLY A 834 -49.26 -39.08 24.36
C GLY A 834 -49.64 -37.81 25.15
N GLN A 835 -50.28 -36.75 24.60
CA GLN A 835 -50.30 -36.15 23.24
C GLN A 835 -51.05 -34.75 23.22
N ARG A 836 -50.67 -33.82 22.30
CA ARG A 836 -51.47 -32.70 21.66
C ARG A 836 -51.83 -31.35 22.36
N GLY A 837 -51.90 -30.29 21.51
CA GLY A 837 -52.58 -28.97 21.66
C GLY A 837 -51.63 -27.81 22.04
N GLY A 838 -51.55 -26.61 21.40
CA GLY A 838 -52.39 -25.85 20.43
C GLY A 838 -53.16 -24.71 21.15
N ALA A 839 -53.29 -23.44 20.72
CA ALA A 839 -52.77 -22.60 19.60
C ALA A 839 -53.08 -21.09 19.89
N THR A 840 -52.77 -20.13 18.98
CA THR A 840 -53.16 -18.66 18.99
C THR A 840 -52.58 -17.79 20.14
N GLY A 841 -52.51 -16.45 20.20
CA GLY A 841 -52.92 -15.28 19.36
C GLY A 841 -53.31 -14.10 20.30
N SER A 842 -53.11 -12.79 20.08
CA SER A 842 -52.46 -11.97 19.02
C SER A 842 -52.03 -10.57 19.57
N ASP A 843 -51.82 -9.56 18.70
CA ASP A 843 -51.30 -8.19 19.01
C ASP A 843 -52.23 -7.21 19.78
N VAL A 844 -51.68 -6.08 20.30
CA VAL A 844 -51.94 -4.67 19.86
C VAL A 844 -51.53 -3.55 20.89
N SER A 845 -50.65 -2.63 20.44
CA SER A 845 -50.42 -1.17 20.71
C SER A 845 -50.62 -0.43 22.06
N GLY A 846 -49.90 0.71 22.23
CA GLY A 846 -50.44 1.95 22.85
C GLY A 846 -49.53 2.70 23.85
N GLY A 847 -49.06 3.92 23.55
CA GLY A 847 -48.00 4.62 24.34
C GLY A 847 -48.32 5.96 25.05
N ARG A 848 -47.21 6.62 25.47
CA ARG A 848 -46.97 8.06 25.81
C ARG A 848 -47.36 8.68 27.19
N SER A 849 -46.31 9.19 27.89
CA SER A 849 -46.12 10.55 28.51
C SER A 849 -47.08 11.06 29.63
N ALA A 850 -46.74 11.98 30.58
CA ALA A 850 -45.55 12.83 30.83
C ALA A 850 -45.47 13.37 32.31
N GLU A 851 -44.31 13.96 32.66
CA GLU A 851 -44.07 15.12 33.59
C GLU A 851 -44.57 15.19 35.07
N LYS A 852 -43.64 15.57 35.98
CA LYS A 852 -43.60 16.94 36.58
C LYS A 852 -42.26 17.31 37.25
N LEU A 853 -41.97 18.62 37.29
CA LEU A 853 -40.81 19.29 37.93
C LEU A 853 -41.12 19.78 39.36
N ASP A 854 -40.07 20.17 40.10
CA ASP A 854 -40.08 21.46 40.82
C ASP A 854 -38.69 22.14 40.88
N LEU A 855 -38.63 23.45 41.17
CA LEU A 855 -37.48 24.37 40.93
C LEU A 855 -37.38 25.47 42.04
N ILE A 856 -36.24 26.22 42.12
CA ILE A 856 -36.02 27.65 42.58
C ILE A 856 -34.70 27.82 43.40
N LEU A 857 -33.86 28.89 43.35
CA LEU A 857 -33.49 29.96 42.39
C LEU A 857 -32.12 30.62 42.76
N ARG A 858 -31.29 30.93 41.74
CA ARG A 858 -30.36 32.09 41.50
C ARG A 858 -29.51 32.79 42.62
N LYS A 859 -28.23 33.06 42.27
CA LYS A 859 -27.63 34.43 42.17
C LYS A 859 -26.38 34.48 41.25
N GLU A 860 -25.80 35.67 41.04
CA GLU A 860 -25.10 36.12 39.81
C GLU A 860 -23.56 35.91 39.69
N CYS A 861 -23.07 36.02 38.45
CA CYS A 861 -21.65 36.14 37.99
C CYS A 861 -21.07 37.57 38.23
N PRO A 862 -19.78 37.91 37.97
CA PRO A 862 -18.78 37.22 37.10
C PRO A 862 -17.29 37.21 37.55
N GLY A 863 -16.45 36.47 36.81
CA GLY A 863 -15.04 36.89 36.57
C GLY A 863 -13.93 35.82 36.64
N THR A 864 -13.04 35.89 35.63
CA THR A 864 -11.64 35.38 35.58
C THR A 864 -11.37 33.87 35.36
N ASN A 865 -10.67 33.61 34.25
CA ASN A 865 -9.65 32.57 34.04
C ASN A 865 -9.94 31.10 34.43
N GLU A 866 -10.72 30.40 33.60
CA GLU A 866 -10.52 28.96 33.41
C GLU A 866 -9.70 28.70 32.13
N CYS A 867 -8.44 28.29 32.33
CA CYS A 867 -7.68 27.65 31.28
C CYS A 867 -8.28 26.27 30.98
N LEU A 868 -8.90 26.11 29.80
CA LEU A 868 -9.17 24.79 29.24
C LEU A 868 -7.87 23.96 29.25
N PRO A 869 -7.88 22.70 29.72
CA PRO A 869 -6.69 21.89 29.75
C PRO A 869 -6.24 21.59 28.33
N CYS A 870 -5.19 22.29 27.88
CA CYS A 870 -4.40 21.86 26.73
C CYS A 870 -4.04 20.40 26.93
N GLY A 871 -4.44 19.54 25.98
CA GLY A 871 -4.08 18.13 25.97
C GLY A 871 -2.58 17.96 25.93
N ARG A 872 -1.94 17.93 27.11
CA ARG A 872 -0.55 17.51 27.24
C ARG A 872 -0.48 16.08 26.77
N ILE A 873 0.10 15.89 25.59
CA ILE A 873 0.59 14.59 25.14
C ILE A 873 1.44 14.04 26.28
N SER A 874 0.94 13.01 26.94
CA SER A 874 1.65 12.33 28.01
C SER A 874 2.94 11.76 27.40
N LYS A 875 4.09 12.26 27.85
CA LYS A 875 5.37 11.57 27.67
C LYS A 875 5.30 10.27 28.44
N GLU A 876 4.74 9.23 27.82
CA GLU A 876 4.78 7.88 28.36
C GLU A 876 6.23 7.42 28.44
N THR A 877 6.72 7.33 29.68
CA THR A 877 8.05 6.84 30.01
C THR A 877 8.06 5.32 29.93
N SER A 878 9.05 4.74 29.23
CA SER A 878 9.20 3.29 29.07
C SER A 878 10.42 2.79 29.84
N ASP A 879 10.25 1.71 30.63
CA ASP A 879 11.15 1.32 31.74
C ASP A 879 11.71 -0.11 31.67
N ASN A 880 12.80 -0.40 32.43
CA ASN A 880 13.82 -1.42 32.07
C ASN A 880 14.17 -2.54 33.11
N THR A 881 14.57 -3.76 32.67
CA THR A 881 15.32 -4.93 33.24
C THR A 881 15.60 -5.91 32.09
N GLY A 882 16.85 -6.30 31.86
CA GLY A 882 17.27 -7.06 30.68
C GLY A 882 18.53 -6.43 30.09
N ILE A 883 19.49 -6.13 30.97
CA ILE A 883 20.64 -5.30 30.68
C ILE A 883 21.84 -5.93 31.36
N LEU A 884 22.91 -6.02 30.60
CA LEU A 884 24.26 -6.33 31.05
C LEU A 884 25.30 -5.92 30.00
N VAL A 885 24.88 -5.91 28.72
CA VAL A 885 25.63 -5.31 27.61
C VAL A 885 25.71 -3.78 27.66
N TRP A 886 24.57 -3.09 27.66
CA TRP A 886 24.48 -1.86 26.84
C TRP A 886 24.97 -0.56 27.51
N ASP A 887 25.28 -0.58 28.81
CA ASP A 887 25.96 0.55 29.49
C ASP A 887 27.44 0.67 29.06
N LEU A 888 28.05 -0.41 28.56
CA LEU A 888 29.44 -0.44 28.12
C LEU A 888 29.67 0.38 26.85
N PHE A 889 28.83 0.19 25.83
CA PHE A 889 28.93 0.91 24.56
C PHE A 889 28.79 2.45 24.71
N SER A 890 28.22 2.93 25.81
CA SER A 890 27.92 4.35 26.03
C SER A 890 28.81 5.06 27.05
N SER A 891 29.74 4.36 27.72
CA SER A 891 30.57 4.99 28.78
C SER A 891 32.08 4.94 28.57
N PHE A 892 32.55 4.53 27.38
CA PHE A 892 33.94 4.76 26.97
C PHE A 892 34.04 6.00 26.09
N ARG A 893 34.46 7.11 26.71
CA ARG A 893 34.99 8.29 26.01
C ARG A 893 36.45 8.50 26.41
N PRO A 894 37.32 8.93 25.50
CA PRO A 894 38.56 9.59 25.89
C PRO A 894 38.24 10.90 26.61
N THR A 895 39.03 11.24 27.63
CA THR A 895 39.02 12.58 28.24
C THR A 895 39.35 13.66 27.20
N PRO A 896 38.72 14.84 27.25
CA PRO A 896 39.21 15.99 26.49
C PRO A 896 40.63 16.35 26.96
N LEU A 897 41.50 16.71 26.03
CA LEU A 897 42.77 17.37 26.36
C LEU A 897 42.49 18.63 27.19
N PRO A 898 43.35 18.98 28.16
CA PRO A 898 43.19 20.22 28.92
C PRO A 898 43.28 21.43 27.99
N PRO A 899 42.56 22.53 28.27
CA PRO A 899 42.66 23.74 27.48
C PRO A 899 44.08 24.30 27.56
N PRO A 900 44.60 24.91 26.47
CA PRO A 900 45.90 25.58 26.52
C PRO A 900 45.88 26.71 27.55
N ILE A 901 47.02 26.83 28.25
CA ILE A 901 47.25 27.79 29.33
C ILE A 901 46.99 29.22 28.84
N ARG A 902 46.21 29.99 29.60
CA ARG A 902 46.15 31.45 29.42
C ARG A 902 47.52 32.05 29.70
N VAL A 903 48.03 32.82 28.75
CA VAL A 903 49.05 33.83 29.00
C VAL A 903 48.37 35.18 28.80
N ASP A 904 48.23 35.95 29.88
CA ASP A 904 47.70 37.31 29.81
C ASP A 904 48.79 38.28 29.31
N ALA A 905 48.45 39.15 28.35
CA ALA A 905 49.11 40.43 28.15
C ALA A 905 48.23 41.42 27.37
N CYS A 906 48.14 42.64 27.88
CA CYS A 906 47.34 43.75 27.38
C CYS A 906 47.80 44.28 26.00
N ALA A 907 46.87 44.82 25.19
CA ALA A 907 46.81 46.25 24.81
C ALA A 907 45.88 46.51 23.60
N ALA A 908 45.14 47.63 23.67
CA ALA A 908 44.58 48.37 22.52
C ALA A 908 45.61 49.46 22.11
N PRO A 909 45.47 50.27 21.03
CA PRO A 909 44.23 50.57 20.28
C PRO A 909 44.39 50.77 18.74
N GLU A 910 43.37 51.45 18.15
CA GLU A 910 43.38 52.25 16.91
C GLU A 910 42.99 51.66 15.53
N THR A 911 42.22 52.50 14.83
CA THR A 911 41.78 52.50 13.42
C THR A 911 42.55 53.62 12.68
N PRO A 912 42.71 53.70 11.32
CA PRO A 912 41.62 53.59 10.33
C PRO A 912 42.00 53.08 8.89
N LYS A 913 41.11 53.36 7.92
CA LYS A 913 41.08 53.04 6.47
C LYS A 913 42.18 53.77 5.63
N PRO A 914 42.13 53.80 4.27
CA PRO A 914 42.17 52.75 3.20
C PRO A 914 43.26 53.05 2.12
N ILE A 915 43.26 52.36 0.94
CA ILE A 915 43.46 52.89 -0.46
C ILE A 915 44.19 51.92 -1.43
N LYS A 916 43.79 52.06 -2.72
CA LYS A 916 44.16 51.39 -3.98
C LYS A 916 45.67 51.33 -4.32
N VAL A 917 46.04 50.31 -5.10
CA VAL A 917 47.09 50.36 -6.14
C VAL A 917 46.46 49.91 -7.49
N SER A 918 47.17 49.98 -8.63
CA SER A 918 46.57 50.06 -9.98
C SER A 918 47.44 49.53 -11.15
N ASN A 919 46.82 49.44 -12.34
CA ASN A 919 47.41 49.22 -13.69
C ASN A 919 47.79 47.75 -14.03
N ALA A 920 47.44 47.13 -15.17
CA ALA A 920 47.33 47.56 -16.59
C ALA A 920 48.72 47.68 -17.29
N GLY A 921 48.97 47.11 -18.49
CA GLY A 921 48.13 46.23 -19.33
C GLY A 921 48.84 45.74 -20.62
N GLU A 922 48.07 44.98 -21.43
CA GLU A 922 48.20 44.67 -22.88
C GLU A 922 49.20 43.58 -23.36
N GLY A 923 48.86 42.68 -24.31
CA GLY A 923 47.53 42.40 -24.91
C GLY A 923 47.51 41.39 -26.09
N ARG A 924 46.30 40.94 -26.47
CA ARG A 924 45.90 40.19 -27.71
C ARG A 924 46.43 38.72 -27.85
N LYS A 925 45.67 37.72 -28.33
CA LYS A 925 44.31 37.59 -28.94
C LYS A 925 43.59 36.32 -28.43
N GLY A 926 42.24 36.30 -28.46
CA GLY A 926 41.48 35.09 -28.82
C GLY A 926 40.45 34.51 -27.83
N HIS A 927 39.17 34.74 -28.15
CA HIS A 927 38.03 33.79 -28.11
C HIS A 927 37.44 33.23 -26.78
N VAL A 928 36.10 33.08 -26.83
CA VAL A 928 35.15 32.38 -25.94
C VAL A 928 34.96 32.91 -24.51
N GLY A 929 33.74 33.40 -24.23
CA GLY A 929 33.22 33.59 -22.87
C GLY A 929 32.35 32.41 -22.42
N HIS A 930 32.25 32.21 -21.11
CA HIS A 930 31.39 31.18 -20.50
C HIS A 930 30.38 31.81 -19.53
N ALA A 931 29.10 31.71 -19.85
CA ALA A 931 28.01 31.79 -18.88
C ALA A 931 27.70 30.37 -18.39
N LEU A 932 27.54 30.18 -17.08
CA LEU A 932 27.25 28.87 -16.49
C LEU A 932 25.74 28.60 -16.49
N VAL A 933 25.31 27.73 -17.40
CA VAL A 933 23.93 27.22 -17.52
C VAL A 933 23.77 25.97 -16.65
N ALA A 934 22.63 25.87 -15.95
CA ALA A 934 22.26 24.68 -15.21
C ALA A 934 21.79 23.55 -16.14
N GLN A 935 22.49 22.41 -16.11
CA GLN A 935 22.02 21.14 -16.67
C GLN A 935 21.77 20.13 -15.54
N ALA A 936 20.53 19.65 -15.40
CA ALA A 936 20.21 18.47 -14.60
C ALA A 936 19.80 17.35 -15.55
N LEU A 937 20.64 16.32 -15.66
CA LEU A 937 20.52 15.27 -16.66
C LEU A 937 19.37 14.30 -16.36
N GLY A 938 18.45 14.18 -17.30
CA GLY A 938 17.73 12.93 -17.54
C GLY A 938 18.56 12.03 -18.47
N LYS A 939 18.88 10.81 -18.02
CA LYS A 939 19.23 9.70 -18.93
C LYS A 939 18.54 8.42 -18.48
N THR A 940 17.77 7.88 -19.40
CA THR A 940 17.25 6.51 -19.37
C THR A 940 18.41 5.52 -19.55
N SER A 941 18.28 4.33 -18.96
CA SER A 941 19.05 3.16 -19.36
C SER A 941 18.09 1.99 -19.55
N SER A 942 17.95 1.58 -20.79
CA SER A 942 17.27 0.35 -21.21
C SER A 942 18.33 -0.72 -21.42
N GLY A 943 18.23 -1.87 -20.73
CA GLY A 943 19.13 -3.00 -20.98
C GLY A 943 19.16 -4.01 -19.84
N LEU A 944 18.33 -5.06 -19.99
CA LEU A 944 18.19 -6.27 -19.16
C LEU A 944 17.54 -6.08 -17.78
#